data_AF-A0A6B3DST6-F1
#
_entry.id   AF-A0A6B3DST6-F1
#
_cell.length_a   1.000
_cell.length_b   1.000
_cell.length_c   1.000
_cell.angle_alpha   90.00
_cell.angle_beta   90.00
_cell.angle_gamma   90.00
#
_symmetry.space_group_name_H-M   'P 1'
#
loop_
_entity.id
_entity.type
_entity.pdbx_description
1 polymer ?
#
loop_
_entity_poly.entity_id
_entity_poly.type
_entity_poly.pdbx_seq_one_letter_code
_entity_poly.pdbx_strand_id
1 'polypeptide(L)'
;MSSTEHALTGTFVFPASSGQERLWFLRELDASGGAAYHLHAAFEADGRLDRVVLQRALNHVVARHESLRTRIVHHEGRLVQAVVPGAQVTVSVVAVEDRDGDGGRAEAHRISARESRRPFSLEHGPLLRMTLLELPDGHHILLATLHHIVADAWSVSLLLAELAESYRAISAGEEPRLPELGLQYADFTVWQREWEQSEEFRGRLDHWRERLDGAPTLLHLPTDHPRPAVQTFQGDTVRDILPAGLSRALRRRAQEHDSTLFMVMYSALQLLLERSTGQSDFLVGTPMANRTRPELQQTIGFFANTVVLRSDLDGDPTVAELIARTRRTCLDAYAHQAVPFENLIAELHPERTPGHNPLFQTLFALEDSAYTTFSLGGVELTRIDGDSGTAKFDLSLFVVDGEDELALRAEYNTALFDRAGVERLVRHYRRALEFVAENPDRPVSDLSLLGEGESGVVVAGGRGVVASVGGVSVHGVFEGVAAAWPGRVAVRDGERVVSYGELDAWASGVAGMLAARGVGRGDVVGVCLPRSVELVAVLLGVWKAGAAYVPLDPVYPAARTVAVMGDAGLSVVVSRAGVMPAGVEAECPVVLLDEVDFSASVAAPGVAVDRSDLAYVLYTSGSTGVPKGVEIAQGSVLNLLAWARETFDAGELSAVAAVTSVCFDLSVFELFAPLTSGGSVVLVGNALELASVSVPVSLVNAVPSAVAELVAGGGFPAGVGTVCMAGEPFAAELVGRLRGLGVGRVLNLYGPSETTTYSTGAELGEGTQ
;
A
#
# COMPACT_ATOMS: atom_id res chain seq x y z
N MET A 1 9.91 -14.38 49.79
CA MET A 1 8.79 -15.31 49.55
C MET A 1 7.81 -14.57 48.67
N SER A 2 7.76 -14.96 47.41
CA SER A 2 7.18 -14.19 46.28
C SER A 2 5.66 -14.21 46.33
N SER A 3 5.00 -13.14 45.85
CA SER A 3 3.53 -13.01 45.73
C SER A 3 2.84 -14.17 45.01
N THR A 4 3.60 -14.95 44.24
CA THR A 4 3.17 -16.14 43.49
C THR A 4 2.81 -17.36 44.35
N GLU A 5 3.43 -17.54 45.53
CA GLU A 5 3.15 -18.72 46.38
C GLU A 5 1.78 -18.64 47.09
N HIS A 6 1.30 -17.42 47.41
CA HIS A 6 -0.05 -17.24 47.96
C HIS A 6 -1.16 -17.47 46.92
N ALA A 7 -0.86 -17.29 45.63
CA ALA A 7 -1.84 -17.37 44.54
C ALA A 7 -2.30 -18.80 44.17
N LEU A 8 -1.57 -19.84 44.63
CA LEU A 8 -1.81 -21.24 44.22
C LEU A 8 -2.45 -22.11 45.32
N THR A 9 -2.69 -21.55 46.51
CA THR A 9 -3.27 -22.31 47.62
C THR A 9 -4.68 -22.79 47.25
N GLY A 10 -4.92 -24.11 47.23
CA GLY A 10 -6.23 -24.70 46.90
C GLY A 10 -6.59 -24.73 45.41
N THR A 11 -5.61 -24.58 44.51
CA THR A 11 -5.78 -24.52 43.05
C THR A 11 -5.10 -25.71 42.37
N PHE A 12 -5.67 -26.26 41.30
CA PHE A 12 -5.02 -27.31 40.49
C PHE A 12 -4.15 -26.66 39.40
N VAL A 13 -2.92 -27.14 39.23
CA VAL A 13 -1.92 -26.53 38.32
C VAL A 13 -1.58 -27.48 37.18
N PHE A 14 -1.70 -26.99 35.94
CA PHE A 14 -1.44 -27.73 34.71
C PHE A 14 -0.57 -26.91 33.75
N PRO A 15 0.17 -27.51 32.81
CA PRO A 15 0.89 -26.75 31.80
C PRO A 15 -0.08 -25.93 30.93
N ALA A 16 0.35 -24.73 30.51
CA ALA A 16 -0.32 -24.00 29.44
C ALA A 16 -0.09 -24.68 28.08
N SER A 17 -1.06 -24.58 27.17
CA SER A 17 -0.88 -24.98 25.78
C SER A 17 0.03 -24.00 25.01
N SER A 18 0.59 -24.43 23.88
CA SER A 18 1.39 -23.55 23.02
C SER A 18 0.60 -22.33 22.55
N GLY A 19 -0.69 -22.51 22.25
CA GLY A 19 -1.60 -21.42 21.91
C GLY A 19 -1.84 -20.44 23.06
N GLN A 20 -1.96 -20.92 24.31
CA GLN A 20 -2.09 -20.04 25.48
C GLN A 20 -0.81 -19.22 25.73
N GLU A 21 0.38 -19.81 25.51
CA GLU A 21 1.65 -19.08 25.59
C GLU A 21 1.75 -17.97 24.55
N ARG A 22 1.28 -18.20 23.31
CA ARG A 22 1.22 -17.14 22.29
C ARG A 22 0.29 -16.01 22.69
N LEU A 23 -0.91 -16.33 23.15
CA LEU A 23 -1.87 -15.29 23.55
C LEU A 23 -1.35 -14.47 24.74
N TRP A 24 -0.61 -15.08 25.66
CA TRP A 24 0.11 -14.36 26.69
C TRP A 24 1.16 -13.42 26.10
N PHE A 25 2.02 -13.92 25.21
CA PHE A 25 3.07 -13.12 24.57
C PHE A 25 2.51 -11.93 23.78
N LEU A 26 1.45 -12.14 23.00
CA LEU A 26 0.79 -11.07 22.24
C LEU A 26 0.18 -9.99 23.14
N ARG A 27 -0.34 -10.39 24.31
CA ARG A 27 -0.80 -9.44 25.33
C ARG A 27 0.33 -8.62 25.93
N GLU A 28 1.56 -9.13 25.99
CA GLU A 28 2.73 -8.37 26.44
C GLU A 28 3.24 -7.37 25.38
N LEU A 29 3.03 -7.66 24.09
CA LEU A 29 3.38 -6.77 22.98
C LEU A 29 2.36 -5.64 22.75
N ASP A 30 1.08 -5.90 22.97
CA ASP A 30 0.01 -4.94 22.71
C ASP A 30 -0.17 -3.92 23.85
N ALA A 31 0.28 -2.68 23.61
CA ALA A 31 0.10 -1.55 24.53
C ALA A 31 -1.37 -1.20 24.81
N SER A 32 -2.31 -1.66 23.96
CA SER A 32 -3.77 -1.48 24.15
C SER A 32 -4.44 -2.58 24.96
N GLY A 33 -3.66 -3.49 25.55
CA GLY A 33 -4.12 -4.37 26.63
C GLY A 33 -4.96 -5.58 26.20
N GLY A 34 -4.79 -6.08 24.96
CA GLY A 34 -5.28 -7.40 24.54
C GLY A 34 -6.73 -7.45 24.05
N ALA A 35 -7.37 -6.30 23.81
CA ALA A 35 -8.77 -6.24 23.39
C ALA A 35 -9.06 -6.99 22.07
N ALA A 36 -8.08 -7.05 21.16
CA ALA A 36 -8.18 -7.83 19.92
C ALA A 36 -8.41 -9.34 20.15
N TYR A 37 -8.10 -9.84 21.34
CA TYR A 37 -8.29 -11.24 21.75
C TYR A 37 -9.45 -11.42 22.73
N HIS A 38 -10.43 -10.52 22.72
CA HIS A 38 -11.71 -10.72 23.38
C HIS A 38 -12.73 -11.33 22.41
N LEU A 39 -13.41 -12.40 22.84
CA LEU A 39 -14.59 -12.94 22.18
C LEU A 39 -15.81 -12.23 22.79
N HIS A 40 -16.30 -11.20 22.11
CA HIS A 40 -17.44 -10.40 22.55
C HIS A 40 -18.68 -10.66 21.68
N ALA A 41 -19.83 -10.87 22.32
CA ALA A 41 -21.12 -10.94 21.66
C ALA A 41 -22.18 -10.19 22.48
N ALA A 42 -23.11 -9.55 21.79
CA ALA A 42 -24.28 -8.90 22.35
C ALA A 42 -25.53 -9.59 21.81
N PHE A 43 -26.53 -9.80 22.66
CA PHE A 43 -27.79 -10.46 22.30
C PHE A 43 -28.97 -9.63 22.79
N GLU A 44 -29.87 -9.24 21.88
CA GLU A 44 -31.18 -8.70 22.25
C GLU A 44 -32.06 -9.84 22.74
N ALA A 45 -32.65 -9.66 23.92
CA ALA A 45 -33.53 -10.65 24.53
C ALA A 45 -35.00 -10.26 24.32
N ASP A 46 -35.73 -11.11 23.62
CA ASP A 46 -37.18 -11.03 23.48
C ASP A 46 -37.86 -12.01 24.46
N GLY A 47 -38.55 -11.43 25.45
CA GLY A 47 -39.18 -12.17 26.54
C GLY A 47 -38.70 -11.76 27.93
N ARG A 48 -39.31 -12.35 28.96
CA ARG A 48 -39.03 -12.02 30.36
C ARG A 48 -37.85 -12.85 30.89
N LEU A 49 -36.66 -12.25 30.89
CA LEU A 49 -35.45 -12.88 31.41
C LEU A 49 -35.39 -12.82 32.95
N ASP A 50 -35.47 -13.98 33.62
CA ASP A 50 -35.22 -14.12 35.05
C ASP A 50 -33.71 -14.09 35.37
N ARG A 51 -33.29 -13.06 36.11
CA ARG A 51 -31.88 -12.80 36.49
C ARG A 51 -31.33 -13.85 37.45
N VAL A 52 -32.14 -14.34 38.38
CA VAL A 52 -31.72 -15.33 39.37
C VAL A 52 -31.51 -16.67 38.68
N VAL A 53 -32.40 -17.02 37.75
CA VAL A 53 -32.22 -18.22 36.93
C VAL A 53 -31.00 -18.10 36.03
N LEU A 54 -30.81 -16.96 35.35
CA LEU A 54 -29.65 -16.71 34.51
C LEU A 54 -28.34 -16.84 35.30
N GLN A 55 -28.26 -16.24 36.47
CA GLN A 55 -27.10 -16.33 37.35
C GLN A 55 -26.79 -17.77 37.79
N ARG A 56 -27.83 -18.57 38.10
CA ARG A 56 -27.67 -19.98 38.48
C ARG A 56 -27.26 -20.84 37.27
N ALA A 57 -27.87 -20.60 36.11
CA ALA A 57 -27.55 -21.28 34.87
C ALA A 57 -26.09 -21.03 34.45
N LEU A 58 -25.63 -19.78 34.48
CA LEU A 58 -24.24 -19.42 34.21
C LEU A 58 -23.27 -20.17 35.15
N ASN A 59 -23.55 -20.17 36.45
CA ASN A 59 -22.68 -20.84 37.42
C ASN A 59 -22.73 -22.37 37.30
N HIS A 60 -23.80 -22.96 36.78
CA HIS A 60 -23.84 -24.38 36.44
C HIS A 60 -22.84 -24.71 35.31
N VAL A 61 -22.82 -23.90 34.26
CA VAL A 61 -21.87 -24.06 33.14
C VAL A 61 -20.43 -23.78 33.58
N VAL A 62 -20.21 -22.73 34.39
CA VAL A 62 -18.88 -22.42 34.95
C VAL A 62 -18.37 -23.54 35.86
N ALA A 63 -19.24 -24.18 36.64
CA ALA A 63 -18.85 -25.31 37.49
C ALA A 63 -18.43 -26.53 36.64
N ARG A 64 -19.11 -26.76 35.52
CA ARG A 64 -18.90 -27.87 34.59
C ARG A 64 -17.58 -27.78 33.81
N HIS A 65 -17.16 -26.58 33.40
CA HIS A 65 -15.97 -26.38 32.57
C HIS A 65 -14.83 -25.72 33.35
N GLU A 66 -13.73 -26.44 33.52
CA GLU A 66 -12.56 -25.95 34.27
C GLU A 66 -11.93 -24.70 33.64
N SER A 67 -11.94 -24.61 32.31
CA SER A 67 -11.38 -23.47 31.57
C SER A 67 -12.00 -22.12 31.96
N LEU A 68 -13.31 -22.09 32.26
CA LEU A 68 -14.01 -20.87 32.69
C LEU A 68 -13.63 -20.42 34.11
N ARG A 69 -12.98 -21.30 34.88
CA ARG A 69 -12.47 -21.07 36.25
C ARG A 69 -10.94 -20.97 36.30
N THR A 70 -10.30 -20.91 35.13
CA THR A 70 -8.85 -20.94 35.00
C THR A 70 -8.25 -19.54 34.93
N ARG A 71 -7.10 -19.37 35.57
CA ARG A 71 -6.20 -18.23 35.45
C ARG A 71 -4.89 -18.69 34.83
N ILE A 72 -4.20 -17.79 34.14
CA ILE A 72 -2.88 -18.06 33.55
C ILE A 72 -1.85 -17.29 34.36
N VAL A 73 -0.88 -18.00 34.93
CA VAL A 73 0.12 -17.42 35.83
C VAL A 73 1.51 -17.95 35.50
N HIS A 74 2.54 -17.19 35.87
CA HIS A 74 3.91 -17.69 35.90
C HIS A 74 4.14 -18.54 37.15
N HIS A 75 4.64 -19.76 36.97
CA HIS A 75 5.07 -20.64 38.04
C HIS A 75 6.39 -21.31 37.65
N GLU A 76 7.42 -21.18 38.51
CA GLU A 76 8.76 -21.73 38.27
C GLU A 76 9.36 -21.35 36.89
N GLY A 77 9.11 -20.13 36.43
CA GLY A 77 9.63 -19.62 35.15
C GLY A 77 8.90 -20.14 33.92
N ARG A 78 7.72 -20.76 34.08
CA ARG A 78 6.86 -21.23 32.98
C ARG A 78 5.43 -20.71 33.15
N LEU A 79 4.72 -20.59 32.03
CA LEU A 79 3.28 -20.31 32.05
C LEU A 79 2.51 -21.60 32.39
N VAL A 80 1.62 -21.49 33.36
CA VAL A 80 0.76 -22.58 33.81
C VAL A 80 -0.69 -22.12 33.90
N GLN A 81 -1.59 -23.10 33.77
CA GLN A 81 -3.00 -22.95 34.06
C GLN A 81 -3.24 -23.23 35.54
N ALA A 82 -3.94 -22.32 36.21
CA ALA A 82 -4.33 -22.45 37.60
C ALA A 82 -5.87 -22.52 37.68
N VAL A 83 -6.42 -23.72 37.84
CA VAL A 83 -7.86 -24.00 37.89
C VAL A 83 -8.37 -23.79 39.32
N VAL A 84 -9.23 -22.80 39.53
CA VAL A 84 -9.71 -22.40 40.88
C VAL A 84 -11.02 -23.13 41.23
N PRO A 85 -11.01 -24.17 42.11
CA PRO A 85 -12.20 -24.96 42.45
C PRO A 85 -13.32 -24.09 43.04
N GLY A 86 -14.55 -24.32 42.59
CA GLY A 86 -15.73 -23.60 43.10
C GLY A 86 -15.80 -22.11 42.73
N ALA A 87 -14.93 -21.60 41.86
CA ALA A 87 -15.03 -20.23 41.36
C ALA A 87 -16.38 -19.99 40.65
N GLN A 88 -17.00 -18.85 40.93
CA GLN A 88 -18.27 -18.43 40.35
C GLN A 88 -18.09 -17.12 39.57
N VAL A 89 -18.97 -16.89 38.60
CA VAL A 89 -19.02 -15.66 37.81
C VAL A 89 -20.34 -14.95 38.08
N THR A 90 -20.28 -13.64 38.34
CA THR A 90 -21.48 -12.83 38.57
C THR A 90 -22.00 -12.22 37.26
N VAL A 91 -23.30 -12.35 37.01
CA VAL A 91 -23.98 -11.58 35.97
C VAL A 91 -24.12 -10.14 36.48
N SER A 92 -23.40 -9.22 35.86
CA SER A 92 -23.50 -7.79 36.18
C SER A 92 -24.78 -7.23 35.59
N VAL A 93 -25.45 -6.31 36.29
CA VAL A 93 -26.68 -5.67 35.81
C VAL A 93 -26.45 -4.17 35.70
N VAL A 94 -26.80 -3.60 34.55
CA VAL A 94 -26.66 -2.16 34.27
C VAL A 94 -27.97 -1.62 33.73
N ALA A 95 -28.59 -0.70 34.46
CA ALA A 95 -29.71 0.08 33.96
C ALA A 95 -29.18 1.12 32.94
N VAL A 96 -29.75 1.11 31.74
CA VAL A 96 -29.37 2.01 30.65
C VAL A 96 -30.21 3.28 30.73
N GLU A 97 -29.56 4.43 30.60
CA GLU A 97 -30.25 5.72 30.56
C GLU A 97 -30.62 6.07 29.12
N ASP A 98 -31.85 6.53 28.88
CA ASP A 98 -32.26 7.08 27.60
C ASP A 98 -31.94 8.59 27.53
N ARG A 99 -30.71 8.91 27.13
CA ARG A 99 -30.26 10.30 26.98
C ARG A 99 -30.60 10.89 25.63
N ASP A 100 -30.75 10.04 24.62
CA ASP A 100 -30.85 10.43 23.21
C ASP A 100 -32.32 10.33 22.69
N GLY A 101 -33.25 9.83 23.51
CA GLY A 101 -34.66 9.65 23.16
C GLY A 101 -34.93 8.43 22.28
N ASP A 102 -34.00 7.47 22.23
CA ASP A 102 -34.00 6.30 21.36
C ASP A 102 -34.32 4.99 22.10
N GLY A 103 -34.86 5.09 23.32
CA GLY A 103 -35.08 3.95 24.20
C GLY A 103 -33.78 3.41 24.82
N GLY A 104 -32.71 4.22 24.84
CA GLY A 104 -31.41 3.86 25.43
C GLY A 104 -30.53 2.98 24.54
N ARG A 105 -30.90 2.74 23.28
CA ARG A 105 -30.14 1.84 22.37
C ARG A 105 -28.74 2.38 22.07
N ALA A 106 -28.59 3.68 21.84
CA ALA A 106 -27.29 4.33 21.62
C ALA A 106 -26.37 4.21 22.84
N GLU A 107 -26.88 4.37 24.06
CA GLU A 107 -26.10 4.16 25.28
C GLU A 107 -25.75 2.68 25.46
N ALA A 108 -26.68 1.76 25.18
CA ALA A 108 -26.41 0.31 25.23
C ALA A 108 -25.27 -0.09 24.27
N HIS A 109 -25.26 0.44 23.04
CA HIS A 109 -24.15 0.25 22.10
C HIS A 109 -22.83 0.81 22.63
N ARG A 110 -22.84 2.01 23.22
CA ARG A 110 -21.65 2.62 23.85
C ARG A 110 -21.12 1.78 25.01
N ILE A 111 -22.01 1.23 25.85
CA ILE A 111 -21.64 0.31 26.93
C ILE A 111 -21.05 -0.98 26.37
N SER A 112 -21.68 -1.59 25.37
CA SER A 112 -21.20 -2.81 24.70
C SER A 112 -19.80 -2.63 24.13
N ALA A 113 -19.56 -1.52 23.41
CA ALA A 113 -18.26 -1.21 22.81
C ALA A 113 -17.18 -0.91 23.87
N ARG A 114 -17.55 -0.38 25.03
CA ARG A 114 -16.61 -0.22 26.16
C ARG A 114 -16.30 -1.56 26.81
N GLU A 115 -17.30 -2.42 26.95
CA GLU A 115 -17.14 -3.75 27.55
C GLU A 115 -16.29 -4.68 26.67
N SER A 116 -16.42 -4.61 25.35
CA SER A 116 -15.60 -5.38 24.40
C SER A 116 -14.11 -5.02 24.49
N ARG A 117 -13.78 -3.77 24.84
CA ARG A 117 -12.39 -3.28 24.98
C ARG A 117 -11.84 -3.31 26.40
N ARG A 118 -12.66 -3.63 27.40
CA ARG A 118 -12.23 -3.63 28.80
C ARG A 118 -11.25 -4.79 29.04
N PRO A 119 -10.01 -4.53 29.46
CA PRO A 119 -8.98 -5.56 29.56
C PRO A 119 -9.33 -6.64 30.59
N PHE A 120 -8.83 -7.86 30.37
CA PHE A 120 -8.83 -8.93 31.37
C PHE A 120 -7.50 -8.98 32.13
N SER A 121 -7.56 -9.36 33.41
CA SER A 121 -6.36 -9.77 34.13
C SER A 121 -6.22 -11.28 34.04
N LEU A 122 -5.31 -11.76 33.18
CA LEU A 122 -5.06 -13.19 32.97
C LEU A 122 -4.67 -13.93 34.26
N GLU A 123 -3.95 -13.24 35.15
CA GLU A 123 -3.46 -13.78 36.41
C GLU A 123 -4.51 -13.85 37.51
N HIS A 124 -5.51 -12.96 37.48
CA HIS A 124 -6.49 -12.82 38.57
C HIS A 124 -7.89 -13.33 38.19
N GLY A 125 -8.23 -13.38 36.90
CA GLY A 125 -9.56 -13.76 36.42
C GLY A 125 -10.71 -12.95 37.07
N PRO A 126 -11.96 -13.42 36.92
CA PRO A 126 -12.40 -14.43 35.94
C PRO A 126 -12.17 -13.97 34.50
N LEU A 127 -12.02 -14.92 33.57
CA LEU A 127 -11.77 -14.66 32.14
C LEU A 127 -13.04 -14.73 31.28
N LEU A 128 -14.19 -14.64 31.95
CA LEU A 128 -15.53 -14.53 31.41
C LEU A 128 -16.26 -13.42 32.17
N ARG A 129 -16.94 -12.53 31.43
CA ARG A 129 -17.84 -11.52 31.97
C ARG A 129 -19.18 -11.63 31.25
N MET A 130 -20.27 -11.57 32.02
CA MET A 130 -21.62 -11.52 31.51
C MET A 130 -22.33 -10.31 32.11
N THR A 131 -22.92 -9.47 31.27
CA THR A 131 -23.57 -8.22 31.69
C THR A 131 -24.96 -8.13 31.06
N LEU A 132 -25.98 -7.96 31.88
CA LEU A 132 -27.34 -7.69 31.45
C LEU A 132 -27.58 -6.17 31.46
N LEU A 133 -27.86 -5.61 30.29
CA LEU A 133 -28.30 -4.24 30.12
C LEU A 133 -29.82 -4.19 30.17
N GLU A 134 -30.36 -3.30 30.98
CA GLU A 134 -31.81 -3.05 31.12
C GLU A 134 -32.16 -1.75 30.43
N LEU A 135 -32.93 -1.85 29.35
CA LEU A 135 -33.36 -0.68 28.60
C LEU A 135 -34.62 -0.07 29.25
N PRO A 136 -34.82 1.26 29.14
CA PRO A 136 -35.98 1.96 29.69
C PRO A 136 -37.35 1.47 29.21
N ASP A 137 -37.41 0.86 28.04
CA ASP A 137 -38.62 0.28 27.45
C ASP A 137 -38.94 -1.14 27.98
N GLY A 138 -38.10 -1.69 28.87
CA GLY A 138 -38.25 -3.03 29.44
C GLY A 138 -37.58 -4.14 28.63
N HIS A 139 -36.93 -3.81 27.51
CA HIS A 139 -36.08 -4.74 26.76
C HIS A 139 -34.76 -4.98 27.48
N HIS A 140 -34.11 -6.09 27.15
CA HIS A 140 -32.81 -6.44 27.72
C HIS A 140 -31.80 -6.76 26.62
N ILE A 141 -30.54 -6.37 26.86
CA ILE A 141 -29.41 -6.80 26.04
C ILE A 141 -28.44 -7.58 26.93
N LEU A 142 -28.15 -8.83 26.56
CA LEU A 142 -27.17 -9.67 27.23
C LEU A 142 -25.82 -9.56 26.52
N LEU A 143 -24.80 -9.09 27.24
CA LEU A 143 -23.42 -9.05 26.79
C LEU A 143 -22.67 -10.25 27.36
N ALA A 144 -21.92 -10.95 26.51
CA ALA A 144 -20.99 -12.00 26.91
C ALA A 144 -19.60 -11.70 26.34
N THR A 145 -18.60 -11.62 27.21
CA THR A 145 -17.21 -11.35 26.83
C THR A 145 -16.29 -12.37 27.47
N LEU A 146 -15.49 -13.07 26.66
CA LEU A 146 -14.47 -14.01 27.11
C LEU A 146 -13.10 -13.58 26.61
N HIS A 147 -12.04 -13.89 27.36
CA HIS A 147 -10.69 -13.84 26.78
C HIS A 147 -10.46 -15.09 25.93
N HIS A 148 -9.88 -14.93 24.74
CA HIS A 148 -9.64 -16.04 23.79
C HIS A 148 -8.68 -17.13 24.32
N ILE A 149 -8.02 -16.87 25.45
CA ILE A 149 -7.08 -17.82 26.11
C ILE A 149 -7.78 -18.96 26.85
N VAL A 150 -9.08 -18.82 27.15
CA VAL A 150 -9.90 -19.85 27.82
C VAL A 150 -11.00 -20.40 26.92
N ALA A 151 -11.20 -19.82 25.73
CA ALA A 151 -12.28 -20.17 24.83
C ALA A 151 -11.92 -19.82 23.38
N ASP A 152 -12.48 -20.56 22.44
CA ASP A 152 -12.50 -20.25 21.01
C ASP A 152 -13.94 -20.04 20.50
N ALA A 153 -14.11 -19.75 19.21
CA ALA A 153 -15.44 -19.54 18.63
C ALA A 153 -16.38 -20.75 18.84
N TRP A 154 -15.85 -21.98 18.74
CA TRP A 154 -16.60 -23.21 19.03
C TRP A 154 -17.04 -23.27 20.50
N SER A 155 -16.17 -22.87 21.42
CA SER A 155 -16.48 -22.81 22.86
C SER A 155 -17.60 -21.84 23.17
N VAL A 156 -17.72 -20.72 22.43
CA VAL A 156 -18.82 -19.77 22.60
C VAL A 156 -20.15 -20.44 22.25
N SER A 157 -20.20 -21.22 21.17
CA SER A 157 -21.39 -22.00 20.79
C SER A 157 -21.82 -22.97 21.88
N LEU A 158 -20.86 -23.71 22.45
CA LEU A 158 -21.12 -24.64 23.57
C LEU A 158 -21.62 -23.89 24.81
N LEU A 159 -20.98 -22.77 25.16
CA LEU A 159 -21.39 -21.94 26.30
C LEU A 159 -22.85 -21.51 26.18
N LEU A 160 -23.27 -21.05 25.00
CA LEU A 160 -24.64 -20.58 24.77
C LEU A 160 -25.65 -21.74 24.80
N ALA A 161 -25.33 -22.87 24.18
CA ALA A 161 -26.19 -24.06 24.18
C ALA A 161 -26.39 -24.64 25.60
N GLU A 162 -25.30 -24.78 26.37
CA GLU A 162 -25.38 -25.28 27.73
C GLU A 162 -26.04 -24.27 28.69
N LEU A 163 -25.85 -22.97 28.46
CA LEU A 163 -26.56 -21.92 29.20
C LEU A 163 -28.06 -22.00 28.94
N ALA A 164 -28.48 -22.22 27.69
CA ALA A 164 -29.89 -22.38 27.32
C ALA A 164 -30.53 -23.59 27.99
N GLU A 165 -29.89 -24.76 27.95
CA GLU A 165 -30.41 -25.95 28.61
C GLU A 165 -30.45 -25.78 30.14
N SER A 166 -29.41 -25.21 30.74
CA SER A 166 -29.38 -24.93 32.18
C SER A 166 -30.48 -23.95 32.59
N TYR A 167 -30.70 -22.89 31.79
CA TYR A 167 -31.74 -21.90 32.04
C TYR A 167 -33.14 -22.50 31.94
N ARG A 168 -33.38 -23.32 30.90
CA ARG A 168 -34.66 -24.02 30.69
C ARG A 168 -34.99 -24.94 31.87
N ALA A 169 -34.05 -25.80 32.26
CA ALA A 169 -34.25 -26.75 33.36
C ALA A 169 -34.51 -26.02 34.69
N ILE A 170 -33.68 -25.03 35.03
CA ILE A 170 -33.84 -24.29 36.29
C ILE A 170 -35.13 -23.47 36.32
N SER A 171 -35.53 -22.87 35.19
CA SER A 171 -36.82 -22.18 35.05
C SER A 171 -38.02 -23.12 35.29
N ALA A 172 -37.89 -24.39 34.89
CA ALA A 172 -38.90 -25.42 35.11
C ALA A 172 -38.86 -26.02 36.54
N GLY A 173 -37.92 -25.59 37.39
CA GLY A 173 -37.70 -26.21 38.71
C GLY A 173 -37.01 -27.57 38.65
N GLU A 174 -36.42 -27.92 37.51
CA GLU A 174 -35.66 -29.14 37.26
C GLU A 174 -34.16 -28.92 37.48
N GLU A 175 -33.42 -30.01 37.66
CA GLU A 175 -31.96 -29.98 37.70
C GLU A 175 -31.40 -30.13 36.27
N PRO A 176 -30.50 -29.25 35.80
CA PRO A 176 -29.91 -29.37 34.47
C PRO A 176 -29.23 -30.72 34.25
N ARG A 177 -29.49 -31.37 33.10
CA ARG A 177 -28.90 -32.66 32.74
C ARG A 177 -28.04 -32.54 31.50
N LEU A 178 -26.80 -32.13 31.70
CA LEU A 178 -25.78 -32.12 30.66
C LEU A 178 -24.96 -33.43 30.71
N PRO A 179 -24.62 -34.06 29.56
CA PRO A 179 -23.82 -35.29 29.54
C PRO A 179 -22.48 -35.11 30.27
N GLU A 180 -21.97 -36.12 30.99
CA GLU A 180 -20.66 -35.98 31.66
C GLU A 180 -19.53 -35.72 30.66
N LEU A 181 -18.60 -34.83 31.02
CA LEU A 181 -17.41 -34.55 30.20
C LEU A 181 -16.35 -35.62 30.48
N GLY A 182 -15.94 -36.36 29.44
CA GLY A 182 -14.89 -37.36 29.56
C GLY A 182 -13.48 -36.77 29.71
N LEU A 183 -13.28 -35.51 29.30
CA LEU A 183 -12.01 -34.78 29.39
C LEU A 183 -12.28 -33.30 29.68
N GLN A 184 -11.31 -32.62 30.28
CA GLN A 184 -11.25 -31.17 30.46
C GLN A 184 -10.13 -30.57 29.60
N TYR A 185 -10.12 -29.25 29.45
CA TYR A 185 -9.08 -28.57 28.68
C TYR A 185 -7.68 -28.78 29.28
N ALA A 186 -7.57 -28.89 30.61
CA ALA A 186 -6.33 -29.21 31.30
C ALA A 186 -5.73 -30.56 30.86
N ASP A 187 -6.57 -31.58 30.62
CA ASP A 187 -6.10 -32.88 30.11
C ASP A 187 -5.52 -32.76 28.70
N PHE A 188 -6.16 -31.94 27.86
CA PHE A 188 -5.67 -31.65 26.52
C PHE A 188 -4.29 -30.98 26.54
N THR A 189 -4.05 -30.02 27.44
CA THR A 189 -2.75 -29.33 27.48
C THR A 189 -1.63 -30.23 27.98
N VAL A 190 -1.91 -31.12 28.94
CA VAL A 190 -0.95 -32.16 29.35
C VAL A 190 -0.61 -33.06 28.16
N TRP A 191 -1.62 -33.57 27.46
CA TRP A 191 -1.42 -34.39 26.27
C TRP A 191 -0.62 -33.67 25.17
N GLN A 192 -0.93 -32.40 24.90
CA GLN A 192 -0.23 -31.63 23.87
C GLN A 192 1.27 -31.53 24.19
N ARG A 193 1.63 -31.26 25.44
CA ARG A 193 3.04 -31.15 25.86
C ARG A 193 3.81 -32.46 25.74
N GLU A 194 3.14 -33.59 25.99
CA GLU A 194 3.74 -34.92 25.76
C GLU A 194 3.88 -35.21 24.27
N TRP A 195 2.85 -34.89 23.48
CA TRP A 195 2.84 -35.11 22.04
C TRP A 195 3.90 -34.28 21.30
N GLU A 196 4.12 -33.02 21.70
CA GLU A 196 5.16 -32.13 21.15
C GLU A 196 6.59 -32.70 21.29
N GLN A 197 6.81 -33.68 22.18
CA GLN A 197 8.10 -34.34 22.36
C GLN A 197 8.29 -35.59 21.50
N SER A 198 7.20 -36.07 20.87
CA SER A 198 7.16 -37.33 20.10
C SER A 198 7.84 -37.23 18.72
N GLU A 199 8.22 -38.37 18.16
CA GLU A 199 8.71 -38.45 16.77
C GLU A 199 7.61 -38.12 15.74
N GLU A 200 6.35 -38.45 16.06
CA GLU A 200 5.21 -38.12 15.21
C GLU A 200 5.08 -36.61 15.02
N PHE A 201 5.20 -35.84 16.11
CA PHE A 201 5.17 -34.38 16.05
C PHE A 201 6.29 -33.82 15.18
N ARG A 202 7.53 -34.31 15.36
CA ARG A 202 8.68 -33.88 14.56
C ARG A 202 8.47 -34.14 13.07
N GLY A 203 7.98 -35.32 12.70
CA GLY A 203 7.67 -35.63 11.30
C GLY A 203 6.63 -34.68 10.68
N ARG A 204 5.60 -34.29 11.44
CA ARG A 204 4.62 -33.29 10.97
C ARG A 204 5.19 -31.88 10.89
N LEU A 205 6.11 -31.53 11.79
CA LEU A 205 6.80 -30.24 11.76
C LEU A 205 7.76 -30.14 10.57
N ASP A 206 8.53 -31.21 10.30
CA ASP A 206 9.41 -31.32 9.13
C ASP A 206 8.62 -31.14 7.81
N HIS A 207 7.43 -31.76 7.72
CA HIS A 207 6.51 -31.55 6.57
C HIS A 207 6.18 -30.07 6.35
N TRP A 208 5.83 -29.34 7.41
CA TRP A 208 5.55 -27.91 7.29
C TRP A 208 6.78 -27.09 6.91
N ARG A 209 7.96 -27.46 7.42
CA ARG A 209 9.23 -26.82 7.03
C ARG A 209 9.47 -26.98 5.52
N GLU A 210 9.33 -28.20 5.00
CA GLU A 210 9.48 -28.47 3.57
C GLU A 210 8.42 -27.75 2.72
N ARG A 211 7.16 -27.74 3.18
CA ARG A 211 6.05 -27.14 2.44
C ARG A 211 6.17 -25.62 2.30
N LEU A 212 6.69 -24.96 3.34
CA LEU A 212 6.82 -23.50 3.42
C LEU A 212 8.21 -23.00 3.03
N ASP A 213 9.12 -23.89 2.63
CA ASP A 213 10.48 -23.53 2.24
C ASP A 213 10.49 -22.54 1.06
N GLY A 214 11.27 -21.47 1.20
CA GLY A 214 11.39 -20.38 0.23
C GLY A 214 10.12 -19.52 0.02
N ALA A 215 9.04 -19.74 0.78
CA ALA A 215 7.84 -18.93 0.64
C ALA A 215 8.06 -17.48 1.14
N PRO A 216 7.59 -16.45 0.41
CA PRO A 216 7.61 -15.07 0.90
C PRO A 216 6.77 -14.93 2.18
N THR A 217 7.34 -14.33 3.22
CA THR A 217 6.67 -14.11 4.51
C THR A 217 5.92 -12.77 4.59
N LEU A 218 6.08 -11.93 3.56
CA LEU A 218 5.42 -10.63 3.44
C LEU A 218 4.63 -10.54 2.12
N LEU A 219 3.33 -10.32 2.27
CA LEU A 219 2.42 -9.94 1.20
C LEU A 219 2.31 -8.41 1.15
N HIS A 220 2.71 -7.83 0.03
CA HIS A 220 2.70 -6.39 -0.23
C HIS A 220 1.31 -5.90 -0.64
N LEU A 221 0.36 -5.99 0.30
CA LEU A 221 -0.99 -5.47 0.10
C LEU A 221 -0.94 -3.98 -0.30
N PRO A 222 -1.79 -3.52 -1.24
CA PRO A 222 -1.87 -2.12 -1.62
C PRO A 222 -2.59 -1.33 -0.53
N THR A 223 -1.83 -0.90 0.49
CA THR A 223 -2.33 -0.12 1.62
C THR A 223 -2.52 1.35 1.25
N ASP A 224 -3.51 2.02 1.84
CA ASP A 224 -3.74 3.46 1.64
C ASP A 224 -2.76 4.31 2.47
N HIS A 225 -2.22 3.75 3.55
CA HIS A 225 -1.25 4.39 4.45
C HIS A 225 0.07 3.60 4.51
N PRO A 226 1.21 4.26 4.81
CA PRO A 226 2.47 3.57 5.04
C PRO A 226 2.38 2.69 6.29
N ARG A 227 2.96 1.49 6.22
CA ARG A 227 2.97 0.55 7.34
C ARG A 227 3.68 1.15 8.57
N PRO A 228 3.04 1.13 9.75
CA PRO A 228 3.70 1.51 11.00
C PRO A 228 4.86 0.58 11.37
N ALA A 229 5.88 1.11 12.05
CA ALA A 229 7.02 0.31 12.52
C ALA A 229 6.64 -0.77 13.55
N VAL A 230 5.53 -0.56 14.28
CA VAL A 230 4.96 -1.50 15.24
C VAL A 230 3.50 -1.73 14.88
N GLN A 231 3.10 -3.00 14.78
CA GLN A 231 1.74 -3.38 14.43
C GLN A 231 0.74 -2.81 15.45
N THR A 232 -0.34 -2.25 14.92
CA THR A 232 -1.51 -1.81 15.69
C THR A 232 -2.64 -2.83 15.53
N PHE A 233 -3.62 -2.77 16.44
CA PHE A 233 -4.80 -3.65 16.40
C PHE A 233 -6.10 -2.87 16.24
N GLN A 234 -6.05 -1.58 15.90
CA GLN A 234 -7.25 -0.80 15.59
C GLN A 234 -7.80 -1.26 14.26
N GLY A 235 -9.10 -1.49 14.20
CA GLY A 235 -9.72 -2.00 12.99
C GLY A 235 -11.15 -1.55 12.81
N ASP A 236 -11.63 -1.75 11.61
CA ASP A 236 -13.00 -1.52 11.18
C ASP A 236 -13.43 -2.67 10.26
N THR A 237 -14.72 -2.74 9.94
CA THR A 237 -15.31 -3.83 9.18
C THR A 237 -16.15 -3.32 8.01
N VAL A 238 -15.94 -3.92 6.84
CA VAL A 238 -16.81 -3.78 5.66
C VAL A 238 -17.58 -5.08 5.48
N ARG A 239 -18.88 -4.97 5.17
CA ARG A 239 -19.78 -6.11 4.96
C ARG A 239 -20.42 -6.01 3.59
N ASP A 240 -20.66 -7.16 3.00
CA ASP A 240 -21.35 -7.27 1.72
C ASP A 240 -22.16 -8.57 1.67
N ILE A 241 -23.16 -8.66 0.80
CA ILE A 241 -23.97 -9.85 0.60
C ILE A 241 -23.92 -10.22 -0.87
N LEU A 242 -23.56 -11.47 -1.16
CA LEU A 242 -23.52 -11.97 -2.53
C LEU A 242 -24.95 -12.26 -3.03
N PRO A 243 -25.28 -11.87 -4.28
CA PRO A 243 -26.55 -12.24 -4.88
C PRO A 243 -26.78 -13.76 -4.83
N ALA A 244 -27.99 -14.20 -4.48
CA ALA A 244 -28.34 -15.63 -4.35
C ALA A 244 -28.01 -16.47 -5.61
N GLY A 245 -28.02 -15.86 -6.81
CA GLY A 245 -27.58 -16.50 -8.04
C GLY A 245 -26.10 -16.88 -8.03
N LEU A 246 -25.24 -15.95 -7.60
CA LEU A 246 -23.79 -16.14 -7.49
C LEU A 246 -23.48 -17.15 -6.38
N SER A 247 -24.12 -17.03 -5.22
CA SER A 247 -23.97 -17.96 -4.09
C SER A 247 -24.24 -19.41 -4.51
N ARG A 248 -25.33 -19.67 -5.25
CA ARG A 248 -25.64 -21.00 -5.80
C ARG A 248 -24.62 -21.45 -6.85
N ALA A 249 -24.14 -20.55 -7.70
CA ALA A 249 -23.13 -20.87 -8.71
C ALA A 249 -21.80 -21.29 -8.08
N LEU A 250 -21.36 -20.63 -7.02
CA LEU A 250 -20.15 -20.97 -6.26
C LEU A 250 -20.28 -22.32 -5.56
N ARG A 251 -21.42 -22.60 -4.91
CA ARG A 251 -21.70 -23.92 -4.30
C ARG A 251 -21.70 -25.04 -5.35
N ARG A 252 -22.29 -24.80 -6.52
CA ARG A 252 -22.26 -25.75 -7.64
C ARG A 252 -20.83 -25.97 -8.15
N ARG A 253 -20.04 -24.90 -8.28
CA ARG A 253 -18.63 -24.98 -8.71
C ARG A 253 -17.81 -25.85 -7.76
N ALA A 254 -18.05 -25.75 -6.46
CA ALA A 254 -17.42 -26.62 -5.46
C ALA A 254 -17.72 -28.10 -5.73
N GLN A 255 -19.00 -28.43 -5.97
CA GLN A 255 -19.44 -29.80 -6.29
C GLN A 255 -18.84 -30.33 -7.61
N GLU A 256 -18.80 -29.50 -8.66
CA GLU A 256 -18.28 -29.90 -9.99
C GLU A 256 -16.78 -30.24 -9.99
N HIS A 257 -16.01 -29.67 -9.05
CA HIS A 257 -14.55 -29.86 -8.93
C HIS A 257 -14.14 -30.65 -7.68
N ASP A 258 -15.05 -31.46 -7.12
CA ASP A 258 -14.81 -32.29 -5.92
C ASP A 258 -14.17 -31.51 -4.75
N SER A 259 -14.52 -30.23 -4.62
CA SER A 259 -13.95 -29.26 -3.70
C SER A 259 -14.99 -28.76 -2.71
N THR A 260 -14.54 -28.15 -1.61
CA THR A 260 -15.45 -27.50 -0.66
C THR A 260 -15.75 -26.06 -1.10
N LEU A 261 -16.82 -25.48 -0.57
CA LEU A 261 -17.11 -24.06 -0.78
C LEU A 261 -15.94 -23.19 -0.33
N PHE A 262 -15.31 -23.51 0.81
CA PHE A 262 -14.10 -22.84 1.29
C PHE A 262 -12.99 -22.80 0.22
N MET A 263 -12.70 -23.93 -0.43
CA MET A 263 -11.64 -24.01 -1.45
C MET A 263 -11.95 -23.13 -2.67
N VAL A 264 -13.21 -23.06 -3.10
CA VAL A 264 -13.63 -22.21 -4.22
C VAL A 264 -13.55 -20.72 -3.86
N MET A 265 -14.06 -20.33 -2.69
CA MET A 265 -13.99 -18.95 -2.21
C MET A 265 -12.52 -18.52 -2.00
N TYR A 266 -11.70 -19.39 -1.43
CA TYR A 266 -10.28 -19.14 -1.24
C TYR A 266 -9.51 -19.06 -2.58
N SER A 267 -9.92 -19.79 -3.61
CA SER A 267 -9.36 -19.64 -4.97
C SER A 267 -9.63 -18.24 -5.53
N ALA A 268 -10.83 -17.68 -5.30
CA ALA A 268 -11.12 -16.29 -5.68
C ALA A 268 -10.31 -15.27 -4.86
N LEU A 269 -9.99 -15.56 -3.59
CA LEU A 269 -9.14 -14.68 -2.79
C LEU A 269 -7.71 -14.71 -3.32
N GLN A 270 -7.19 -15.88 -3.67
CA GLN A 270 -5.86 -16.03 -4.28
C GLN A 270 -5.73 -15.19 -5.56
N LEU A 271 -6.76 -15.24 -6.42
CA LEU A 271 -6.86 -14.39 -7.60
C LEU A 271 -6.83 -12.90 -7.27
N LEU A 272 -7.63 -12.47 -6.29
CA LEU A 272 -7.64 -11.07 -5.87
C LEU A 272 -6.24 -10.63 -5.42
N LEU A 273 -5.60 -11.42 -4.55
CA LEU A 273 -4.30 -11.07 -3.97
C LEU A 273 -3.19 -11.03 -5.03
N GLU A 274 -3.14 -12.01 -5.93
CA GLU A 274 -2.17 -12.00 -7.04
C GLU A 274 -2.36 -10.77 -7.93
N ARG A 275 -3.61 -10.45 -8.29
CA ARG A 275 -3.92 -9.29 -9.13
C ARG A 275 -3.68 -7.95 -8.46
N SER A 276 -3.84 -7.87 -7.15
CA SER A 276 -3.63 -6.64 -6.39
C SER A 276 -2.17 -6.40 -6.04
N THR A 277 -1.35 -7.46 -5.91
CA THR A 277 0.04 -7.35 -5.42
C THR A 277 1.09 -7.68 -6.47
N GLY A 278 0.72 -8.39 -7.55
CA GLY A 278 1.66 -8.96 -8.52
C GLY A 278 2.46 -10.16 -7.98
N GLN A 279 2.18 -10.64 -6.76
CA GLN A 279 2.82 -11.80 -6.16
C GLN A 279 2.04 -13.08 -6.48
N SER A 280 2.68 -14.04 -7.15
CA SER A 280 2.09 -15.35 -7.48
C SER A 280 2.32 -16.43 -6.41
N ASP A 281 3.28 -16.23 -5.52
CA ASP A 281 3.58 -17.10 -4.36
C ASP A 281 3.45 -16.30 -3.06
N PHE A 282 2.53 -16.69 -2.17
CA PHE A 282 2.27 -16.01 -0.90
C PHE A 282 1.55 -16.90 0.12
N LEU A 283 1.59 -16.48 1.38
CA LEU A 283 1.02 -17.19 2.51
C LEU A 283 -0.26 -16.54 3.01
N VAL A 284 -1.30 -17.34 3.26
CA VAL A 284 -2.58 -16.92 3.86
C VAL A 284 -2.89 -17.78 5.08
N GLY A 285 -3.29 -17.17 6.18
CA GLY A 285 -3.70 -17.88 7.38
C GLY A 285 -5.16 -18.35 7.33
N THR A 286 -5.45 -19.50 7.91
CA THR A 286 -6.83 -19.97 8.13
C THR A 286 -7.01 -20.57 9.53
N PRO A 287 -8.08 -20.22 10.26
CA PRO A 287 -8.32 -20.80 11.58
C PRO A 287 -8.88 -22.22 11.45
N MET A 288 -8.41 -23.12 12.30
CA MET A 288 -8.89 -24.49 12.42
C MET A 288 -9.36 -24.75 13.86
N ALA A 289 -10.52 -25.38 14.03
CA ALA A 289 -11.07 -25.68 15.35
C ALA A 289 -10.18 -26.66 16.16
N ASN A 290 -9.39 -27.50 15.49
CA ASN A 290 -8.45 -28.46 16.08
C ASN A 290 -9.10 -29.43 17.11
N ARG A 291 -10.38 -29.77 16.91
CA ARG A 291 -11.17 -30.70 17.75
C ARG A 291 -11.42 -32.00 17.00
N THR A 292 -10.35 -32.70 16.65
CA THR A 292 -10.41 -33.92 15.83
C THR A 292 -10.92 -35.15 16.58
N ARG A 293 -10.95 -35.09 17.93
CA ARG A 293 -11.43 -36.17 18.79
C ARG A 293 -12.84 -35.87 19.33
N PRO A 294 -13.79 -36.84 19.30
CA PRO A 294 -15.15 -36.64 19.78
C PRO A 294 -15.24 -36.15 21.23
N GLU A 295 -14.34 -36.62 22.10
CA GLU A 295 -14.30 -36.28 23.53
C GLU A 295 -14.02 -34.79 23.77
N LEU A 296 -13.32 -34.12 22.84
CA LEU A 296 -12.99 -32.71 22.93
C LEU A 296 -14.10 -31.80 22.38
N GLN A 297 -15.05 -32.32 21.61
CA GLN A 297 -16.07 -31.52 20.93
C GLN A 297 -17.04 -30.82 21.89
N GLN A 298 -17.19 -31.35 23.10
CA GLN A 298 -18.08 -30.83 24.14
C GLN A 298 -17.33 -30.02 25.23
N THR A 299 -16.03 -29.79 25.09
CA THR A 299 -15.20 -29.14 26.13
C THR A 299 -14.96 -27.67 25.82
N ILE A 300 -15.17 -26.75 26.78
CA ILE A 300 -14.79 -25.34 26.59
C ILE A 300 -13.28 -25.18 26.82
N GLY A 301 -12.59 -24.50 25.89
CA GLY A 301 -11.14 -24.30 25.92
C GLY A 301 -10.61 -23.62 24.67
N PHE A 302 -9.35 -23.20 24.68
CA PHE A 302 -8.70 -22.63 23.50
C PHE A 302 -8.05 -23.73 22.65
N PHE A 303 -8.81 -24.34 21.75
CA PHE A 303 -8.30 -25.38 20.84
C PHE A 303 -7.90 -24.81 19.49
N ALA A 304 -8.53 -23.71 19.08
CA ALA A 304 -8.30 -23.08 17.79
C ALA A 304 -6.81 -22.93 17.47
N ASN A 305 -6.41 -23.48 16.32
CA ASN A 305 -5.08 -23.33 15.75
C ASN A 305 -5.16 -22.48 14.48
N THR A 306 -4.04 -21.91 14.05
CA THR A 306 -3.93 -21.25 12.75
C THR A 306 -3.04 -22.07 11.84
N VAL A 307 -3.55 -22.39 10.67
CA VAL A 307 -2.82 -23.11 9.63
C VAL A 307 -2.45 -22.15 8.51
N VAL A 308 -1.26 -22.30 7.96
CA VAL A 308 -0.75 -21.45 6.87
C VAL A 308 -0.94 -22.17 5.54
N LEU A 309 -1.60 -21.51 4.60
CA LEU A 309 -1.83 -22.00 3.24
C LEU A 309 -0.88 -21.25 2.30
N ARG A 310 0.01 -21.99 1.64
CA ARG A 310 0.84 -21.46 0.55
C ARG A 310 0.05 -21.48 -0.75
N SER A 311 -0.13 -20.30 -1.32
CA SER A 311 -0.82 -20.07 -2.58
C SER A 311 0.23 -20.01 -3.69
N ASP A 312 -0.01 -20.71 -4.79
CA ASP A 312 0.91 -20.76 -5.94
C ASP A 312 0.11 -20.67 -7.24
N LEU A 313 0.21 -19.49 -7.86
CA LEU A 313 -0.44 -19.14 -9.13
C LEU A 313 0.58 -19.11 -10.29
N ASP A 314 1.79 -19.64 -10.11
CA ASP A 314 2.79 -19.69 -11.17
C ASP A 314 2.31 -20.51 -12.37
N GLY A 315 2.70 -20.01 -13.55
CA GLY A 315 2.38 -20.63 -14.84
C GLY A 315 0.99 -20.30 -15.39
N ASP A 316 0.29 -19.30 -14.81
CA ASP A 316 -1.03 -18.83 -15.27
C ASP A 316 -2.05 -19.98 -15.45
N PRO A 317 -2.37 -20.70 -14.36
CA PRO A 317 -3.30 -21.82 -14.43
C PRO A 317 -4.68 -21.38 -14.89
N THR A 318 -5.49 -22.33 -15.35
CA THR A 318 -6.95 -22.12 -15.45
C THR A 318 -7.59 -22.02 -14.07
N VAL A 319 -8.80 -21.45 -14.00
CA VAL A 319 -9.58 -21.40 -12.75
C VAL A 319 -9.79 -22.81 -12.17
N ALA A 320 -10.12 -23.80 -13.00
CA ALA A 320 -10.29 -25.19 -12.59
C ALA A 320 -8.99 -25.78 -11.99
N GLU A 321 -7.84 -25.52 -12.63
CA GLU A 321 -6.54 -25.94 -12.12
C GLU A 321 -6.19 -25.24 -10.80
N LEU A 322 -6.52 -23.95 -10.64
CA LEU A 322 -6.34 -23.23 -9.37
C LEU A 322 -7.19 -23.84 -8.26
N ILE A 323 -8.46 -24.18 -8.51
CA ILE A 323 -9.32 -24.86 -7.54
C ILE A 323 -8.71 -26.22 -7.15
N ALA A 324 -8.22 -26.98 -8.14
CA ALA A 324 -7.57 -28.27 -7.87
C ALA A 324 -6.26 -28.13 -7.07
N ARG A 325 -5.43 -27.13 -7.36
CA ARG A 325 -4.23 -26.79 -6.57
C ARG A 325 -4.61 -26.43 -5.14
N THR A 326 -5.61 -25.57 -4.99
CA THR A 326 -6.14 -25.11 -3.70
C THR A 326 -6.64 -26.28 -2.87
N ARG A 327 -7.42 -27.19 -3.48
CA ARG A 327 -7.88 -28.42 -2.84
C ARG A 327 -6.72 -29.25 -2.30
N ARG A 328 -5.67 -29.47 -3.10
CA ARG A 328 -4.48 -30.22 -2.64
C ARG A 328 -3.81 -29.53 -1.45
N THR A 329 -3.58 -28.22 -1.54
CA THR A 329 -2.99 -27.43 -0.44
C THR A 329 -3.84 -27.52 0.83
N CYS A 330 -5.16 -27.35 0.73
CA CYS A 330 -6.04 -27.41 1.89
C CYS A 330 -6.09 -28.82 2.51
N LEU A 331 -6.19 -29.89 1.71
CA LEU A 331 -6.23 -31.25 2.24
C LEU A 331 -4.91 -31.63 2.94
N ASP A 332 -3.78 -31.25 2.35
CA ASP A 332 -2.46 -31.44 2.96
C ASP A 332 -2.35 -30.67 4.28
N ALA A 333 -2.77 -29.40 4.28
CA ALA A 333 -2.81 -28.56 5.47
C ALA A 333 -3.70 -29.14 6.58
N TYR A 334 -4.88 -29.68 6.23
CA TYR A 334 -5.80 -30.29 7.19
C TYR A 334 -5.27 -31.59 7.79
N ALA A 335 -4.50 -32.38 7.03
CA ALA A 335 -3.83 -33.58 7.56
C ALA A 335 -2.78 -33.23 8.63
N HIS A 336 -2.17 -32.05 8.54
CA HIS A 336 -1.10 -31.59 9.41
C HIS A 336 -1.51 -30.45 10.37
N GLN A 337 -2.81 -30.16 10.50
CA GLN A 337 -3.36 -29.04 11.26
C GLN A 337 -3.08 -29.08 12.78
N ALA A 338 -2.60 -30.20 13.31
CA ALA A 338 -2.36 -30.38 14.74
C ALA A 338 -1.09 -29.67 15.23
N VAL A 339 -0.15 -29.35 14.33
CA VAL A 339 1.09 -28.62 14.68
C VAL A 339 0.71 -27.18 15.06
N PRO A 340 0.98 -26.73 16.30
CA PRO A 340 0.65 -25.37 16.70
C PRO A 340 1.44 -24.34 15.89
N PHE A 341 0.78 -23.23 15.57
CA PHE A 341 1.38 -22.14 14.79
C PHE A 341 2.67 -21.59 15.41
N GLU A 342 2.77 -21.61 16.74
CA GLU A 342 3.92 -21.16 17.51
C GLU A 342 5.15 -22.03 17.28
N ASN A 343 4.95 -23.34 17.25
CA ASN A 343 6.02 -24.28 16.96
C ASN A 343 6.50 -24.12 15.52
N LEU A 344 5.59 -23.83 14.59
CA LEU A 344 5.95 -23.55 13.20
C LEU A 344 6.80 -22.28 13.08
N ILE A 345 6.44 -21.19 13.76
CA ILE A 345 7.27 -19.97 13.80
C ILE A 345 8.64 -20.26 14.42
N ALA A 346 8.67 -21.06 15.49
CA ALA A 346 9.90 -21.41 16.17
C ALA A 346 10.85 -22.23 15.27
N GLU A 347 10.31 -23.13 14.44
CA GLU A 347 11.10 -23.94 13.49
C GLU A 347 11.56 -23.14 12.26
N LEU A 348 10.68 -22.33 11.67
CA LEU A 348 10.98 -21.61 10.42
C LEU A 348 11.91 -20.41 10.61
N HIS A 349 12.01 -19.86 11.83
CA HIS A 349 12.80 -18.67 12.13
C HIS A 349 12.61 -17.51 11.13
N PRO A 350 11.37 -17.11 10.79
CA PRO A 350 11.15 -16.01 9.84
C PRO A 350 11.71 -14.70 10.38
N GLU A 351 12.03 -13.77 9.49
CA GLU A 351 12.47 -12.42 9.87
C GLU A 351 11.40 -11.77 10.78
N ARG A 352 11.80 -11.40 11.99
CA ARG A 352 10.90 -10.83 12.99
C ARG A 352 10.94 -9.32 12.91
N THR A 353 9.88 -8.73 12.35
CA THR A 353 9.65 -7.29 12.44
C THR A 353 8.48 -7.03 13.41
N PRO A 354 8.51 -5.95 14.20
CA PRO A 354 7.37 -5.58 15.05
C PRO A 354 6.15 -5.10 14.25
N GLY A 355 6.31 -4.80 12.96
CA GLY A 355 5.31 -4.13 12.12
C GLY A 355 4.26 -5.05 11.47
N HIS A 356 4.43 -6.38 11.54
CA HIS A 356 3.46 -7.33 10.98
C HIS A 356 3.57 -8.73 11.59
N ASN A 357 2.53 -9.54 11.38
CA ASN A 357 2.53 -10.96 11.71
C ASN A 357 3.60 -11.72 10.87
N PRO A 358 4.32 -12.70 11.44
CA PRO A 358 5.60 -13.19 10.88
C PRO A 358 5.51 -14.10 9.65
N LEU A 359 4.35 -14.70 9.35
CA LEU A 359 4.22 -15.62 8.20
C LEU A 359 3.19 -15.17 7.17
N PHE A 360 2.12 -14.49 7.58
CA PHE A 360 1.06 -14.05 6.69
C PHE A 360 0.41 -12.77 7.21
N GLN A 361 -0.12 -11.95 6.31
CA GLN A 361 -0.80 -10.69 6.64
C GLN A 361 -2.31 -10.76 6.38
N THR A 362 -2.75 -11.77 5.63
CA THR A 362 -4.16 -12.00 5.32
C THR A 362 -4.68 -13.29 5.95
N LEU A 363 -5.84 -13.23 6.58
CA LEU A 363 -6.57 -14.39 7.08
C LEU A 363 -7.81 -14.66 6.21
N PHE A 364 -8.11 -15.92 5.94
CA PHE A 364 -9.35 -16.34 5.28
C PHE A 364 -10.09 -17.41 6.10
N ALA A 365 -11.39 -17.23 6.28
CA ALA A 365 -12.25 -18.16 7.01
C ALA A 365 -13.65 -18.27 6.39
N LEU A 366 -14.26 -19.45 6.53
CA LEU A 366 -15.66 -19.70 6.25
C LEU A 366 -16.36 -20.10 7.55
N GLU A 367 -17.41 -19.36 7.90
CA GLU A 367 -18.18 -19.47 9.14
C GLU A 367 -19.61 -19.95 8.84
N ASP A 368 -20.19 -20.70 9.76
CA ASP A 368 -21.59 -21.14 9.69
C ASP A 368 -22.52 -20.06 10.27
N SER A 369 -23.69 -19.84 9.66
CA SER A 369 -24.71 -18.89 10.12
C SER A 369 -25.48 -19.31 11.38
N ALA A 370 -25.25 -20.52 11.92
CA ALA A 370 -26.01 -21.12 13.02
C ALA A 370 -26.03 -20.33 14.37
N TYR A 371 -25.45 -19.13 14.44
CA TYR A 371 -25.24 -18.36 15.68
C TYR A 371 -26.01 -17.03 15.75
N THR A 372 -27.00 -16.84 14.89
CA THR A 372 -27.75 -15.58 14.81
C THR A 372 -28.89 -15.50 15.83
N THR A 373 -29.54 -16.63 16.15
CA THR A 373 -30.67 -16.68 17.10
C THR A 373 -30.69 -17.99 17.89
N PHE A 374 -30.98 -17.95 19.20
CA PHE A 374 -31.21 -19.13 20.02
C PHE A 374 -32.15 -18.85 21.22
N SER A 375 -32.79 -19.89 21.76
CA SER A 375 -33.82 -19.75 22.81
C SER A 375 -33.30 -20.12 24.21
N LEU A 376 -33.36 -19.19 25.16
CA LEU A 376 -33.17 -19.42 26.61
C LEU A 376 -34.50 -19.80 27.25
N GLY A 377 -34.95 -21.04 27.06
CA GLY A 377 -36.13 -21.57 27.75
C GLY A 377 -37.40 -20.72 27.55
N GLY A 378 -37.64 -20.23 26.33
CA GLY A 378 -38.78 -19.37 25.99
C GLY A 378 -38.46 -17.87 25.91
N VAL A 379 -37.21 -17.46 26.17
CA VAL A 379 -36.70 -16.12 25.83
C VAL A 379 -35.84 -16.23 24.58
N GLU A 380 -36.22 -15.58 23.49
CA GLU A 380 -35.45 -15.59 22.25
C GLU A 380 -34.28 -14.60 22.36
N LEU A 381 -33.06 -15.08 22.10
CA LEU A 381 -31.86 -14.26 22.03
C LEU A 381 -31.44 -14.09 20.57
N THR A 382 -31.47 -12.85 20.08
CA THR A 382 -31.00 -12.50 18.74
C THR A 382 -29.67 -11.77 18.83
N ARG A 383 -28.66 -12.25 18.12
CA ARG A 383 -27.33 -11.63 18.11
C ARG A 383 -27.40 -10.25 17.48
N ILE A 384 -26.83 -9.27 18.17
CA ILE A 384 -26.59 -7.92 17.65
C ILE A 384 -25.17 -7.90 17.10
N ASP A 385 -25.05 -7.78 15.78
CA ASP A 385 -23.75 -7.59 15.16
C ASP A 385 -23.22 -6.20 15.52
N GLY A 386 -22.02 -6.18 16.09
CA GLY A 386 -21.28 -4.96 16.38
C GLY A 386 -19.86 -5.08 15.87
N ASP A 387 -19.24 -3.94 15.56
CA ASP A 387 -17.84 -3.91 15.20
C ASP A 387 -16.99 -3.92 16.49
N SER A 388 -16.06 -4.88 16.57
CA SER A 388 -15.11 -4.99 17.68
C SER A 388 -14.23 -3.74 17.79
N GLY A 389 -14.09 -2.99 16.68
CA GLY A 389 -13.17 -1.87 16.54
C GLY A 389 -11.70 -2.32 16.50
N THR A 390 -11.46 -3.61 16.25
CA THR A 390 -10.13 -4.22 16.28
C THR A 390 -9.88 -5.07 15.05
N ALA A 391 -8.62 -5.18 14.64
CA ALA A 391 -8.16 -6.08 13.59
C ALA A 391 -6.91 -6.84 14.02
N LYS A 392 -6.92 -8.18 13.96
CA LYS A 392 -5.78 -9.04 14.37
C LYS A 392 -4.67 -9.10 13.32
N PHE A 393 -5.03 -8.90 12.07
CA PHE A 393 -4.18 -8.97 10.89
C PHE A 393 -4.42 -7.74 10.03
N ASP A 394 -3.62 -7.56 8.98
CA ASP A 394 -3.78 -6.41 8.09
C ASP A 394 -5.16 -6.44 7.41
N LEU A 395 -5.56 -7.64 6.93
CA LEU A 395 -6.86 -7.91 6.33
C LEU A 395 -7.32 -9.32 6.69
N SER A 396 -8.53 -9.47 7.21
CA SER A 396 -9.18 -10.76 7.44
C SER A 396 -10.50 -10.81 6.69
N LEU A 397 -10.65 -11.82 5.84
CA LEU A 397 -11.84 -12.02 5.03
C LEU A 397 -12.60 -13.25 5.52
N PHE A 398 -13.86 -13.03 5.89
CA PHE A 398 -14.77 -14.05 6.39
C PHE A 398 -15.93 -14.20 5.41
N VAL A 399 -16.31 -15.45 5.15
CA VAL A 399 -17.52 -15.82 4.41
C VAL A 399 -18.48 -16.48 5.39
N VAL A 400 -19.70 -15.97 5.52
CA VAL A 400 -20.76 -16.60 6.31
C VAL A 400 -21.68 -17.36 5.36
N ASP A 401 -21.78 -18.67 5.53
CA ASP A 401 -22.62 -19.55 4.72
C ASP A 401 -24.04 -19.60 5.30
N GLY A 402 -24.93 -18.74 4.78
CA GLY A 402 -26.35 -18.76 5.11
C GLY A 402 -27.16 -19.67 4.17
N GLU A 403 -28.46 -19.87 4.46
CA GLU A 403 -29.31 -20.80 3.69
C GLU A 403 -29.30 -20.53 2.17
N ASP A 404 -29.62 -19.29 1.76
CA ASP A 404 -29.70 -18.91 0.35
C ASP A 404 -28.53 -18.03 -0.13
N GLU A 405 -27.90 -17.30 0.79
CA GLU A 405 -26.92 -16.25 0.49
C GLU A 405 -25.60 -16.47 1.22
N LEU A 406 -24.52 -16.03 0.59
CA LEU A 406 -23.20 -15.93 1.22
C LEU A 406 -22.96 -14.48 1.61
N ALA A 407 -22.74 -14.22 2.89
CA ALA A 407 -22.36 -12.90 3.36
C ALA A 407 -20.83 -12.80 3.46
N LEU A 408 -20.30 -11.65 3.11
CA LEU A 408 -18.88 -11.31 3.18
C LEU A 408 -18.64 -10.33 4.32
N ARG A 409 -17.55 -10.53 5.03
CA ARG A 409 -17.07 -9.62 6.07
C ARG A 409 -15.57 -9.46 5.95
N ALA A 410 -15.12 -8.23 5.71
CA ALA A 410 -13.71 -7.86 5.67
C ALA A 410 -13.38 -7.00 6.91
N GLU A 411 -12.59 -7.56 7.82
CA GLU A 411 -12.00 -6.86 8.97
C GLU A 411 -10.60 -6.38 8.58
N TYR A 412 -10.26 -5.12 8.84
CA TYR A 412 -9.01 -4.53 8.37
C TYR A 412 -8.39 -3.57 9.37
N ASN A 413 -7.06 -3.42 9.32
CA ASN A 413 -6.33 -2.48 10.16
C ASN A 413 -6.45 -1.04 9.61
N THR A 414 -7.02 -0.14 10.42
CA THR A 414 -7.24 1.26 10.03
C THR A 414 -5.97 2.10 9.97
N ALA A 415 -4.85 1.59 10.49
CA ALA A 415 -3.53 2.21 10.28
C ALA A 415 -2.93 1.90 8.90
N LEU A 416 -3.54 0.98 8.14
CA LEU A 416 -3.08 0.58 6.81
C LEU A 416 -4.08 0.96 5.71
N PHE A 417 -5.37 0.83 5.99
CA PHE A 417 -6.41 1.03 4.97
C PHE A 417 -7.43 2.07 5.39
N ASP A 418 -7.90 2.82 4.40
CA ASP A 418 -9.13 3.58 4.48
C ASP A 418 -10.32 2.66 4.19
N ARG A 419 -11.48 2.98 4.78
CA ARG A 419 -12.73 2.24 4.53
C ARG A 419 -13.06 2.14 3.03
N ALA A 420 -12.87 3.23 2.29
CA ALA A 420 -13.11 3.27 0.85
C ALA A 420 -12.16 2.34 0.08
N GLY A 421 -10.93 2.13 0.56
CA GLY A 421 -9.98 1.18 -0.01
C GLY A 421 -10.44 -0.26 0.14
N VAL A 422 -10.94 -0.61 1.33
CA VAL A 422 -11.44 -1.97 1.61
C VAL A 422 -12.77 -2.23 0.91
N GLU A 423 -13.65 -1.23 0.80
CA GLU A 423 -14.86 -1.33 -0.02
C GLU A 423 -14.53 -1.60 -1.50
N ARG A 424 -13.46 -1.00 -2.05
CA ARG A 424 -12.94 -1.35 -3.39
C ARG A 424 -12.47 -2.81 -3.43
N LEU A 425 -11.67 -3.25 -2.45
CA LEU A 425 -11.18 -4.62 -2.37
C LEU A 425 -12.30 -5.66 -2.28
N VAL A 426 -13.35 -5.40 -1.50
CA VAL A 426 -14.53 -6.30 -1.41
C VAL A 426 -15.28 -6.35 -2.73
N ARG A 427 -15.44 -5.22 -3.44
CA ARG A 427 -16.00 -5.22 -4.80
C ARG A 427 -15.14 -6.00 -5.78
N HIS A 428 -13.81 -5.88 -5.71
CA HIS A 428 -12.89 -6.66 -6.53
C HIS A 428 -12.94 -8.16 -6.20
N TYR A 429 -13.08 -8.52 -4.92
CA TYR A 429 -13.29 -9.91 -4.50
C TYR A 429 -14.58 -10.49 -5.08
N ARG A 430 -15.68 -9.74 -5.06
CA ARG A 430 -16.94 -10.14 -5.70
C ARG A 430 -16.74 -10.45 -7.19
N ARG A 431 -15.97 -9.63 -7.91
CA ARG A 431 -15.68 -9.87 -9.34
C ARG A 431 -14.80 -11.09 -9.55
N ALA A 432 -13.83 -11.33 -8.68
CA ALA A 432 -13.06 -12.57 -8.70
C ALA A 432 -13.97 -13.80 -8.48
N LEU A 433 -14.94 -13.71 -7.57
CA LEU A 433 -15.93 -14.76 -7.33
C LEU A 433 -16.84 -15.00 -8.54
N GLU A 434 -17.34 -13.94 -9.19
CA GLU A 434 -18.11 -14.02 -10.44
C GLU A 434 -17.28 -14.72 -11.53
N PHE A 435 -16.02 -14.32 -11.70
CA PHE A 435 -15.11 -14.91 -12.66
C PHE A 435 -14.89 -16.42 -12.39
N VAL A 436 -14.62 -16.80 -11.14
CA VAL A 436 -14.45 -18.20 -10.73
C VAL A 436 -15.71 -19.04 -10.94
N ALA A 437 -16.89 -18.45 -10.68
CA ALA A 437 -18.16 -19.13 -10.87
C ALA A 437 -18.45 -19.44 -12.35
N GLU A 438 -18.07 -18.54 -13.26
CA GLU A 438 -18.50 -18.57 -14.66
C GLU A 438 -17.43 -19.13 -15.64
N ASN A 439 -16.14 -19.04 -15.32
CA ASN A 439 -15.06 -19.23 -16.29
C ASN A 439 -14.04 -20.32 -15.89
N PRO A 440 -14.45 -21.58 -15.68
CA PRO A 440 -13.56 -22.63 -15.15
C PRO A 440 -12.36 -22.93 -16.06
N ASP A 441 -12.53 -22.82 -17.38
CA ASP A 441 -11.52 -23.20 -18.37
C ASP A 441 -10.65 -22.01 -18.84
N ARG A 442 -10.90 -20.80 -18.32
CA ARG A 442 -10.10 -19.62 -18.68
C ARG A 442 -8.86 -19.50 -17.77
N PRO A 443 -7.75 -18.97 -18.30
CA PRO A 443 -6.58 -18.66 -17.49
C PRO A 443 -6.92 -17.61 -16.43
N VAL A 444 -6.25 -17.67 -15.29
CA VAL A 444 -6.41 -16.68 -14.22
C VAL A 444 -6.01 -15.27 -14.67
N SER A 445 -5.11 -15.17 -15.66
CA SER A 445 -4.69 -13.91 -16.29
C SER A 445 -5.81 -13.18 -17.04
N ASP A 446 -6.96 -13.79 -17.25
CA ASP A 446 -8.09 -13.17 -17.94
C ASP A 446 -8.97 -12.34 -17.00
N LEU A 447 -8.80 -12.48 -15.68
CA LEU A 447 -9.52 -11.67 -14.71
C LEU A 447 -9.03 -10.21 -14.79
N SER A 448 -9.96 -9.30 -15.08
CA SER A 448 -9.79 -7.86 -14.88
C SER A 448 -10.51 -7.44 -13.61
N LEU A 449 -9.78 -6.87 -12.65
CA LEU A 449 -10.38 -6.36 -11.41
C LEU A 449 -11.20 -5.09 -11.63
N LEU A 450 -10.84 -4.27 -12.63
CA LEU A 450 -11.47 -2.96 -12.86
C LEU A 450 -12.91 -3.08 -13.35
N GLY A 451 -13.82 -2.61 -12.49
CA GLY A 451 -15.26 -2.52 -12.66
C GLY A 451 -15.71 -1.81 -13.94
N GLU A 452 -17.00 -1.99 -14.28
CA GLU A 452 -17.66 -1.00 -15.14
C GLU A 452 -17.54 0.38 -14.50
N GLY A 453 -17.05 1.36 -15.26
CA GLY A 453 -16.80 2.72 -14.78
C GLY A 453 -15.40 2.95 -14.15
N GLU A 454 -14.79 1.96 -13.50
CA GLU A 454 -13.48 2.14 -12.85
C GLU A 454 -12.35 2.38 -13.87
N SER A 455 -12.35 1.65 -14.99
CA SER A 455 -11.41 1.92 -16.09
C SER A 455 -11.58 3.34 -16.64
N GLY A 456 -12.82 3.85 -16.69
CA GLY A 456 -13.10 5.21 -17.11
C GLY A 456 -12.51 6.24 -16.15
N VAL A 457 -12.61 6.00 -14.83
CA VAL A 457 -12.00 6.86 -13.80
C VAL A 457 -10.48 6.86 -13.90
N VAL A 458 -9.85 5.69 -14.05
CA VAL A 458 -8.38 5.59 -14.20
C VAL A 458 -7.91 6.32 -15.46
N VAL A 459 -8.57 6.09 -16.60
CA VAL A 459 -8.25 6.77 -17.86
C VAL A 459 -8.49 8.27 -17.76
N ALA A 460 -9.56 8.71 -17.09
CA ALA A 460 -9.84 10.12 -16.89
C ALA A 460 -8.80 10.78 -15.96
N GLY A 461 -8.40 10.11 -14.87
CA GLY A 461 -7.38 10.59 -13.95
C GLY A 461 -5.98 10.67 -14.57
N GLY A 462 -5.69 9.86 -15.59
CA GLY A 462 -4.46 9.93 -16.37
C GLY A 462 -4.43 11.01 -17.45
N ARG A 463 -5.50 11.80 -17.64
CA ARG A 463 -5.53 12.88 -18.64
C ARG A 463 -5.02 14.18 -18.03
N GLY A 464 -3.90 14.69 -18.57
CA GLY A 464 -3.35 15.99 -18.23
C GLY A 464 -4.07 17.17 -18.91
N VAL A 465 -3.52 18.36 -18.71
CA VAL A 465 -3.98 19.61 -19.33
C VAL A 465 -3.98 19.48 -20.86
N VAL A 466 -5.10 19.78 -21.50
CA VAL A 466 -5.20 19.84 -22.96
C VAL A 466 -4.74 21.22 -23.42
N ALA A 467 -3.49 21.31 -23.88
CA ALA A 467 -2.91 22.55 -24.40
C ALA A 467 -3.00 22.63 -25.93
N SER A 468 -3.26 23.83 -26.46
CA SER A 468 -3.17 24.06 -27.91
C SER A 468 -1.71 24.17 -28.34
N VAL A 469 -1.24 23.19 -29.10
CA VAL A 469 0.13 23.19 -29.65
C VAL A 469 0.16 24.03 -30.92
N GLY A 470 0.56 25.30 -30.77
CA GLY A 470 0.82 26.22 -31.89
C GLY A 470 2.21 26.01 -32.51
N GLY A 471 2.39 26.49 -33.75
CA GLY A 471 3.67 26.44 -34.46
C GLY A 471 4.01 25.08 -35.08
N VAL A 472 5.06 25.07 -35.91
CA VAL A 472 5.61 23.84 -36.54
C VAL A 472 6.98 23.47 -36.00
N SER A 473 7.71 24.42 -35.40
CA SER A 473 9.03 24.24 -34.80
C SER A 473 9.22 25.15 -33.57
N VAL A 474 10.11 24.79 -32.66
CA VAL A 474 10.39 25.58 -31.45
C VAL A 474 11.02 26.93 -31.80
N HIS A 475 11.97 26.96 -32.74
CA HIS A 475 12.61 28.19 -33.19
C HIS A 475 11.59 29.16 -33.84
N GLY A 476 10.59 28.66 -34.57
CA GLY A 476 9.56 29.51 -35.17
C GLY A 476 8.66 30.19 -34.13
N VAL A 477 8.39 29.53 -33.00
CA VAL A 477 7.68 30.16 -31.86
C VAL A 477 8.56 31.24 -31.23
N PHE A 478 9.85 30.94 -31.02
CA PHE A 478 10.81 31.91 -30.51
C PHE A 478 10.95 33.14 -31.42
N GLU A 479 11.04 32.96 -32.74
CA GLU A 479 11.11 34.06 -33.73
C GLU A 479 9.89 34.98 -33.64
N GLY A 480 8.69 34.41 -33.44
CA GLY A 480 7.48 35.19 -33.22
C GLY A 480 7.55 36.07 -31.97
N VAL A 481 8.09 35.53 -30.86
CA VAL A 481 8.33 36.29 -29.62
C VAL A 481 9.40 37.35 -29.82
N ALA A 482 10.50 37.01 -30.50
CA ALA A 482 11.62 37.92 -30.74
C ALA A 482 11.23 39.09 -31.64
N ALA A 483 10.40 38.85 -32.65
CA ALA A 483 9.83 39.90 -33.50
C ALA A 483 8.86 40.82 -32.74
N ALA A 484 8.08 40.27 -31.82
CA ALA A 484 7.15 41.05 -31.00
C ALA A 484 7.86 41.88 -29.91
N TRP A 485 8.95 41.37 -29.35
CA TRP A 485 9.63 41.95 -28.19
C TRP A 485 11.16 42.00 -28.32
N PRO A 486 11.71 42.61 -29.39
CA PRO A 486 13.14 42.49 -29.71
C PRO A 486 14.07 43.06 -28.63
N GLY A 487 13.64 44.11 -27.92
CA GLY A 487 14.42 44.76 -26.87
C GLY A 487 14.30 44.17 -25.47
N ARG A 488 13.47 43.13 -25.26
CA ARG A 488 13.40 42.45 -23.96
C ARG A 488 14.64 41.59 -23.74
N VAL A 489 15.01 41.39 -22.48
CA VAL A 489 16.09 40.47 -22.11
C VAL A 489 15.66 39.04 -22.39
N ALA A 490 16.46 38.32 -23.17
CA ALA A 490 16.25 36.89 -23.46
C ALA A 490 17.14 36.01 -22.58
N VAL A 491 18.44 36.30 -22.51
CA VAL A 491 19.41 35.49 -21.76
C VAL A 491 20.33 36.40 -20.98
N ARG A 492 20.64 36.00 -19.74
CA ARG A 492 21.60 36.65 -18.87
C ARG A 492 22.66 35.66 -18.39
N ASP A 493 23.91 36.08 -18.46
CA ASP A 493 25.09 35.34 -18.02
C ASP A 493 25.97 36.28 -17.20
N GLY A 494 25.77 36.28 -15.88
CA GLY A 494 26.36 37.28 -14.97
C GLY A 494 25.99 38.72 -15.35
N GLU A 495 26.98 39.52 -15.70
CA GLU A 495 26.80 40.92 -16.16
C GLU A 495 26.43 41.01 -17.65
N ARG A 496 26.65 39.95 -18.42
CA ARG A 496 26.31 39.94 -19.85
C ARG A 496 24.83 39.69 -20.03
N VAL A 497 24.17 40.58 -20.78
CA VAL A 497 22.74 40.54 -21.05
C VAL A 497 22.53 40.60 -22.55
N VAL A 498 21.73 39.68 -23.09
CA VAL A 498 21.42 39.60 -24.52
C VAL A 498 19.90 39.68 -24.69
N SER A 499 19.48 40.59 -25.57
CA SER A 499 18.07 40.79 -25.90
C SER A 499 17.56 39.72 -26.86
N TYR A 500 16.24 39.61 -27.01
CA TYR A 500 15.61 38.70 -27.97
C TYR A 500 16.07 38.95 -29.41
N GLY A 501 16.16 40.21 -29.84
CA GLY A 501 16.58 40.56 -31.18
C GLY A 501 18.06 40.22 -31.44
N GLU A 502 18.92 40.43 -30.45
CA GLU A 502 20.33 40.03 -30.54
C GLU A 502 20.48 38.51 -30.58
N LEU A 503 19.79 37.78 -29.71
CA LEU A 503 19.84 36.31 -29.68
C LEU A 503 19.35 35.70 -30.99
N ASP A 504 18.27 36.23 -31.56
CA ASP A 504 17.73 35.77 -32.85
C ASP A 504 18.70 36.03 -34.01
N ALA A 505 19.36 37.20 -34.03
CA ALA A 505 20.38 37.52 -35.01
C ALA A 505 21.59 36.57 -34.89
N TRP A 506 22.04 36.28 -33.66
CA TRP A 506 23.14 35.35 -33.39
C TRP A 506 22.81 33.93 -33.84
N ALA A 507 21.61 33.44 -33.50
CA ALA A 507 21.13 32.14 -33.93
C ALA A 507 21.01 32.05 -35.46
N SER A 508 20.58 33.13 -36.12
CA SER A 508 20.51 33.19 -37.59
C SER A 508 21.89 33.18 -38.25
N GLY A 509 22.89 33.84 -37.64
CA GLY A 509 24.29 33.77 -38.06
C GLY A 509 24.86 32.35 -37.95
N VAL A 510 24.59 31.65 -36.83
CA VAL A 510 24.97 30.24 -36.66
C VAL A 510 24.31 29.37 -37.72
N ALA A 511 23.00 29.54 -37.97
CA ALA A 511 22.28 28.77 -38.98
C ALA A 511 22.87 28.96 -40.39
N GLY A 512 23.22 30.20 -40.76
CA GLY A 512 23.88 30.50 -42.04
C GLY A 512 25.26 29.87 -42.17
N MET A 513 26.05 29.87 -41.09
CA MET A 513 27.34 29.18 -41.04
C MET A 513 27.19 27.67 -41.22
N LEU A 514 26.21 27.05 -40.54
CA LEU A 514 25.94 25.61 -40.64
C LEU A 514 25.50 25.24 -42.07
N ALA A 515 24.60 26.03 -42.65
CA ALA A 515 24.15 25.84 -44.03
C ALA A 515 25.31 25.98 -45.04
N ALA A 516 26.24 26.92 -44.82
CA ALA A 516 27.44 27.07 -45.65
C ALA A 516 28.39 25.86 -45.56
N ARG A 517 28.27 25.03 -44.52
CA ARG A 517 28.98 23.75 -44.35
C ARG A 517 28.15 22.53 -44.76
N GLY A 518 26.98 22.76 -45.38
CA GLY A 518 26.14 21.71 -45.95
C GLY A 518 25.12 21.10 -44.99
N VAL A 519 24.98 21.64 -43.77
CA VAL A 519 23.95 21.19 -42.82
C VAL A 519 22.57 21.64 -43.31
N GLY A 520 21.60 20.73 -43.27
CA GLY A 520 20.22 21.00 -43.61
C GLY A 520 19.24 20.16 -42.81
N ARG A 521 18.02 20.04 -43.35
CA ARG A 521 16.93 19.31 -42.70
C ARG A 521 17.26 17.82 -42.57
N GLY A 522 17.13 17.29 -41.36
CA GLY A 522 17.37 15.88 -41.05
C GLY A 522 18.80 15.54 -40.64
N ASP A 523 19.73 16.50 -40.72
CA ASP A 523 21.07 16.36 -40.16
C ASP A 523 21.05 16.42 -38.62
N VAL A 524 22.09 15.85 -38.02
CA VAL A 524 22.34 15.91 -36.58
C VAL A 524 23.68 16.59 -36.32
N VAL A 525 23.66 17.64 -35.50
CA VAL A 525 24.80 18.51 -35.22
C VAL A 525 25.27 18.31 -33.79
N GLY A 526 26.53 17.95 -33.60
CA GLY A 526 27.16 17.93 -32.28
C GLY A 526 27.35 19.34 -31.75
N VAL A 527 27.05 19.58 -30.48
CA VAL A 527 27.27 20.87 -29.82
C VAL A 527 28.15 20.65 -28.59
N CYS A 528 29.42 21.02 -28.70
CA CYS A 528 30.41 20.87 -27.63
C CYS A 528 30.86 22.25 -27.15
N LEU A 529 30.08 22.87 -26.27
CA LEU A 529 30.33 24.21 -25.74
C LEU A 529 30.07 24.25 -24.24
N PRO A 530 30.85 25.04 -23.47
CA PRO A 530 30.49 25.33 -22.09
C PRO A 530 29.19 26.14 -22.04
N ARG A 531 28.53 26.19 -20.88
CA ARG A 531 27.36 27.03 -20.67
C ARG A 531 27.73 28.51 -20.90
N SER A 532 27.06 29.14 -21.87
CA SER A 532 27.18 30.56 -22.16
C SER A 532 25.98 31.02 -22.98
N VAL A 533 25.85 32.33 -23.21
CA VAL A 533 24.79 32.84 -24.12
C VAL A 533 24.94 32.29 -25.53
N GLU A 534 26.17 32.09 -26.00
CA GLU A 534 26.40 31.55 -27.33
C GLU A 534 26.00 30.08 -27.47
N LEU A 535 26.06 29.27 -26.39
CA LEU A 535 25.49 27.92 -26.42
C LEU A 535 24.00 27.99 -26.77
N VAL A 536 23.23 28.88 -26.14
CA VAL A 536 21.80 29.06 -26.42
C VAL A 536 21.56 29.51 -27.87
N ALA A 537 22.37 30.45 -28.36
CA ALA A 537 22.32 30.88 -29.76
C ALA A 537 22.62 29.73 -30.73
N VAL A 538 23.57 28.84 -30.40
CA VAL A 538 23.92 27.68 -31.21
C VAL A 538 22.80 26.66 -31.25
N LEU A 539 22.16 26.35 -30.13
CA LEU A 539 21.01 25.42 -30.10
C LEU A 539 19.86 25.92 -30.99
N LEU A 540 19.51 27.21 -30.89
CA LEU A 540 18.53 27.85 -31.76
C LEU A 540 18.97 27.88 -33.22
N GLY A 541 20.27 28.11 -33.48
CA GLY A 541 20.85 28.15 -34.81
C GLY A 541 20.84 26.79 -35.52
N VAL A 542 21.11 25.71 -34.79
CA VAL A 542 20.98 24.32 -35.30
C VAL A 542 19.54 24.06 -35.74
N TRP A 543 18.57 24.42 -34.91
CA TRP A 543 17.16 24.29 -35.27
C TRP A 543 16.75 25.17 -36.47
N LYS A 544 17.26 26.41 -36.56
CA LYS A 544 17.03 27.30 -37.71
C LYS A 544 17.68 26.78 -39.00
N ALA A 545 18.73 25.97 -38.91
CA ALA A 545 19.31 25.25 -40.05
C ALA A 545 18.50 24.00 -40.43
N GLY A 546 17.47 23.64 -39.64
CA GLY A 546 16.62 22.47 -39.85
C GLY A 546 17.17 21.17 -39.26
N ALA A 547 18.28 21.23 -38.53
CA ALA A 547 18.95 20.08 -37.94
C ALA A 547 18.57 19.88 -36.47
N ALA A 548 18.83 18.67 -35.96
CA ALA A 548 18.75 18.35 -34.54
C ALA A 548 20.11 18.53 -33.87
N TYR A 549 20.14 18.87 -32.58
CA TYR A 549 21.41 18.93 -31.83
C TYR A 549 21.65 17.66 -31.01
N VAL A 550 22.93 17.27 -30.89
CA VAL A 550 23.44 16.31 -29.91
C VAL A 550 24.41 17.07 -29.00
N PRO A 551 24.05 17.33 -27.74
CA PRO A 551 24.94 18.01 -26.82
C PRO A 551 26.07 17.07 -26.40
N LEU A 552 27.29 17.61 -26.39
CA LEU A 552 28.51 16.93 -25.98
C LEU A 552 29.12 17.73 -24.83
N ASP A 553 29.19 17.15 -23.64
CA ASP A 553 29.80 17.85 -22.50
C ASP A 553 31.33 17.90 -22.65
N PRO A 554 31.95 19.08 -22.69
CA PRO A 554 33.41 19.22 -22.81
C PRO A 554 34.19 18.55 -21.67
N VAL A 555 33.55 18.34 -20.51
CA VAL A 555 34.16 17.72 -19.32
C VAL A 555 34.13 16.19 -19.41
N TYR A 556 33.32 15.60 -20.29
CA TYR A 556 33.25 14.16 -20.43
C TYR A 556 34.53 13.55 -21.02
N PRO A 557 34.87 12.31 -20.65
CA PRO A 557 36.03 11.62 -21.23
C PRO A 557 35.90 11.51 -22.75
N ALA A 558 37.01 11.73 -23.48
CA ALA A 558 37.05 11.67 -24.94
C ALA A 558 36.42 10.39 -25.51
N ALA A 559 36.66 9.24 -24.88
CA ALA A 559 36.10 7.96 -25.31
C ALA A 559 34.55 7.94 -25.29
N ARG A 560 33.92 8.62 -24.33
CA ARG A 560 32.46 8.77 -24.27
C ARG A 560 31.97 9.65 -25.41
N THR A 561 32.66 10.78 -25.65
CA THR A 561 32.33 11.70 -26.73
C THR A 561 32.43 11.01 -28.09
N VAL A 562 33.51 10.28 -28.37
CA VAL A 562 33.68 9.51 -29.62
C VAL A 562 32.57 8.47 -29.80
N ALA A 563 32.21 7.74 -28.73
CA ALA A 563 31.14 6.75 -28.80
C ALA A 563 29.79 7.40 -29.17
N VAL A 564 29.45 8.53 -28.55
CA VAL A 564 28.23 9.30 -28.86
C VAL A 564 28.25 9.83 -30.29
N MET A 565 29.38 10.37 -30.74
CA MET A 565 29.53 10.90 -32.09
C MET A 565 29.35 9.81 -33.16
N GLY A 566 29.94 8.63 -32.92
CA GLY A 566 29.86 7.49 -33.83
C GLY A 566 28.45 6.90 -33.91
N ASP A 567 27.74 6.80 -32.78
CA ASP A 567 26.36 6.29 -32.75
C ASP A 567 25.37 7.29 -33.36
N ALA A 568 25.52 8.60 -33.08
CA ALA A 568 24.62 9.64 -33.56
C ALA A 568 24.77 9.96 -35.06
N GLY A 569 25.87 9.56 -35.69
CA GLY A 569 26.14 9.86 -37.10
C GLY A 569 26.20 11.37 -37.39
N LEU A 570 26.93 12.14 -36.57
CA LEU A 570 26.96 13.60 -36.65
C LEU A 570 27.51 14.12 -37.99
N SER A 571 26.80 15.09 -38.59
CA SER A 571 27.24 15.75 -39.83
C SER A 571 28.36 16.76 -39.57
N VAL A 572 28.33 17.44 -38.42
CA VAL A 572 29.33 18.42 -37.99
C VAL A 572 29.27 18.59 -36.46
N VAL A 573 30.37 19.06 -35.85
CA VAL A 573 30.41 19.49 -34.44
C VAL A 573 30.68 20.99 -34.35
N VAL A 574 29.84 21.73 -33.63
CA VAL A 574 30.07 23.13 -33.27
C VAL A 574 30.82 23.20 -31.94
N SER A 575 31.96 23.89 -31.92
CA SER A 575 32.75 24.11 -30.71
C SER A 575 33.54 25.43 -30.77
N ARG A 576 34.35 25.72 -29.74
CA ARG A 576 35.35 26.80 -29.74
C ARG A 576 36.76 26.21 -29.76
N ALA A 577 37.74 27.02 -30.17
CA ALA A 577 39.13 26.62 -30.13
C ALA A 577 39.54 26.19 -28.70
N GLY A 578 40.02 24.95 -28.56
CA GLY A 578 40.51 24.39 -27.29
C GLY A 578 39.43 23.92 -26.30
N VAL A 579 38.14 23.88 -26.69
CA VAL A 579 37.06 23.37 -25.83
C VAL A 579 36.86 21.86 -25.98
N MET A 580 37.03 21.31 -27.18
CA MET A 580 36.87 19.87 -27.42
C MET A 580 37.85 19.04 -26.58
N PRO A 581 37.45 17.85 -26.09
CA PRO A 581 38.38 16.89 -25.52
C PRO A 581 39.45 16.49 -26.55
N ALA A 582 40.69 16.38 -26.10
CA ALA A 582 41.81 16.04 -26.99
C ALA A 582 41.62 14.69 -27.68
N GLY A 583 41.83 14.65 -29.00
CA GLY A 583 41.80 13.42 -29.81
C GLY A 583 40.43 13.09 -30.41
N VAL A 584 39.45 13.98 -30.26
CA VAL A 584 38.09 13.83 -30.80
C VAL A 584 37.93 14.52 -32.16
N GLU A 585 38.82 15.45 -32.49
CA GLU A 585 38.71 16.33 -33.68
C GLU A 585 38.83 15.60 -35.03
N ALA A 586 39.31 14.35 -35.03
CA ALA A 586 39.47 13.54 -36.23
C ALA A 586 38.18 12.79 -36.65
N GLU A 587 37.17 12.72 -35.77
CA GLU A 587 35.99 11.87 -35.97
C GLU A 587 34.89 12.54 -36.81
N CYS A 588 34.82 13.88 -36.82
CA CYS A 588 33.77 14.64 -37.51
C CYS A 588 34.28 16.05 -37.84
N PRO A 589 33.85 16.69 -38.96
CA PRO A 589 34.18 18.09 -39.22
C PRO A 589 33.79 18.99 -38.05
N VAL A 590 34.73 19.83 -37.61
CA VAL A 590 34.49 20.81 -36.53
C VAL A 590 34.30 22.19 -37.14
N VAL A 591 33.26 22.90 -36.70
CA VAL A 591 33.09 24.33 -36.96
C VAL A 591 33.37 25.11 -35.69
N LEU A 592 34.34 26.02 -35.80
CA LEU A 592 34.71 26.92 -34.73
C LEU A 592 33.75 28.10 -34.70
N LEU A 593 33.07 28.26 -33.56
CA LEU A 593 32.17 29.37 -33.28
C LEU A 593 32.90 30.73 -33.30
N ASP A 594 34.22 30.71 -33.09
CA ASP A 594 35.09 31.89 -33.15
C ASP A 594 35.10 32.55 -34.55
N GLU A 595 34.67 31.84 -35.59
CA GLU A 595 34.52 32.35 -36.97
C GLU A 595 33.20 33.10 -37.20
N VAL A 596 32.25 33.05 -36.25
CA VAL A 596 30.94 33.70 -36.37
C VAL A 596 31.01 35.15 -35.87
N ASP A 597 30.78 36.09 -36.78
CA ASP A 597 30.62 37.51 -36.40
C ASP A 597 29.21 37.76 -35.85
N PHE A 598 29.08 37.67 -34.52
CA PHE A 598 27.85 37.96 -33.79
C PHE A 598 27.40 39.43 -33.87
N SER A 599 28.22 40.34 -34.41
CA SER A 599 27.80 41.73 -34.65
C SER A 599 27.12 41.95 -36.01
N ALA A 600 27.26 40.99 -36.93
CA ALA A 600 26.66 41.06 -38.26
C ALA A 600 25.22 40.52 -38.25
N SER A 601 24.29 41.28 -38.84
CA SER A 601 22.91 40.83 -39.05
C SER A 601 22.82 40.02 -40.34
N VAL A 602 22.65 38.71 -40.22
CA VAL A 602 22.53 37.78 -41.35
C VAL A 602 21.16 37.11 -41.29
N ALA A 603 20.45 37.05 -42.42
CA ALA A 603 19.18 36.34 -42.51
C ALA A 603 19.41 34.82 -42.44
N ALA A 604 18.57 34.11 -41.67
CA ALA A 604 18.59 32.66 -41.61
C ALA A 604 18.25 32.04 -42.97
N PRO A 605 18.74 30.80 -43.27
CA PRO A 605 18.53 30.14 -44.56
C PRO A 605 17.07 29.77 -44.90
N GLY A 606 16.11 29.94 -43.97
CA GLY A 606 14.69 29.76 -44.22
C GLY A 606 14.28 28.31 -44.49
N VAL A 607 14.90 27.35 -43.79
CA VAL A 607 14.65 25.91 -43.97
C VAL A 607 13.29 25.52 -43.40
N ALA A 608 12.46 24.86 -44.20
CA ALA A 608 11.12 24.42 -43.78
C ALA A 608 11.18 23.13 -42.94
N VAL A 609 10.80 23.24 -41.66
CA VAL A 609 10.80 22.16 -40.66
C VAL A 609 9.37 21.70 -40.36
N ASP A 610 9.20 20.41 -40.09
CA ASP A 610 7.96 19.76 -39.65
C ASP A 610 8.02 19.33 -38.18
N ARG A 611 6.86 19.12 -37.56
CA ARG A 611 6.77 18.64 -36.17
C ARG A 611 7.39 17.25 -35.96
N SER A 612 7.45 16.43 -37.01
CA SER A 612 8.06 15.10 -36.97
C SER A 612 9.59 15.13 -37.10
N ASP A 613 10.19 16.26 -37.48
CA ASP A 613 11.65 16.37 -37.56
C ASP A 613 12.26 16.34 -36.15
N LEU A 614 13.48 15.80 -36.05
CA LEU A 614 14.20 15.75 -34.79
C LEU A 614 14.54 17.16 -34.28
N ALA A 615 14.34 17.39 -32.99
CA ALA A 615 14.80 18.56 -32.28
C ALA A 615 16.17 18.29 -31.63
N TYR A 616 16.30 17.16 -30.93
CA TYR A 616 17.54 16.79 -30.30
C TYR A 616 17.66 15.28 -30.13
N VAL A 617 18.88 14.84 -29.85
CA VAL A 617 19.16 13.48 -29.40
C VAL A 617 19.98 13.56 -28.11
N LEU A 618 19.44 13.01 -27.02
CA LEU A 618 20.09 12.99 -25.70
C LEU A 618 20.50 11.57 -25.32
N TYR A 619 21.73 11.42 -24.81
CA TYR A 619 22.28 10.11 -24.48
C TYR A 619 22.10 9.78 -23.00
N THR A 620 21.39 8.70 -22.71
CA THR A 620 21.20 8.19 -21.35
C THR A 620 22.22 7.08 -21.03
N SER A 621 22.44 6.83 -19.74
CA SER A 621 23.21 5.66 -19.29
C SER A 621 22.38 4.40 -19.56
N GLY A 622 22.54 3.79 -20.74
CA GLY A 622 21.86 2.54 -21.04
C GLY A 622 22.18 1.47 -20.01
N SER A 623 21.17 0.66 -19.64
CA SER A 623 21.32 -0.44 -18.66
C SER A 623 22.37 -1.48 -19.04
N THR A 624 22.81 -1.50 -20.30
CA THR A 624 23.85 -2.38 -20.85
C THR A 624 25.26 -1.79 -20.75
N GLY A 625 25.43 -0.57 -20.21
CA GLY A 625 26.70 0.16 -20.15
C GLY A 625 27.09 0.89 -21.43
N VAL A 626 26.33 0.70 -22.52
CA VAL A 626 26.48 1.45 -23.77
C VAL A 626 25.48 2.60 -23.76
N PRO A 627 25.91 3.87 -23.97
CA PRO A 627 25.00 5.01 -24.09
C PRO A 627 23.96 4.79 -25.19
N LYS A 628 22.71 5.21 -24.97
CA LYS A 628 21.63 5.13 -25.97
C LYS A 628 21.11 6.53 -26.27
N GLY A 629 21.02 6.88 -27.56
CA GLY A 629 20.44 8.13 -28.02
C GLY A 629 18.90 8.10 -27.96
N VAL A 630 18.31 9.03 -27.23
CA VAL A 630 16.87 9.27 -27.20
C VAL A 630 16.55 10.37 -28.20
N GLU A 631 15.89 10.00 -29.29
CA GLU A 631 15.50 10.90 -30.38
C GLU A 631 14.18 11.60 -30.06
N ILE A 632 14.20 12.93 -29.94
CA ILE A 632 13.00 13.72 -29.62
C ILE A 632 12.68 14.65 -30.78
N ALA A 633 11.43 14.59 -31.24
CA ALA A 633 10.91 15.41 -32.33
C ALA A 633 10.51 16.83 -31.87
N GLN A 634 10.52 17.79 -32.81
CA GLN A 634 10.05 19.17 -32.61
C GLN A 634 8.65 19.23 -32.00
N GLY A 635 7.73 18.38 -32.46
CA GLY A 635 6.36 18.30 -31.98
C GLY A 635 6.26 17.94 -30.49
N SER A 636 7.14 17.05 -30.00
CA SER A 636 7.16 16.66 -28.59
C SER A 636 7.65 17.81 -27.71
N VAL A 637 8.69 18.52 -28.15
CA VAL A 637 9.18 19.72 -27.44
C VAL A 637 8.13 20.82 -27.45
N LEU A 638 7.48 21.07 -28.60
CA LEU A 638 6.38 22.03 -28.69
C LEU A 638 5.21 21.69 -27.77
N ASN A 639 4.91 20.41 -27.58
CA ASN A 639 3.90 19.95 -26.64
C ASN A 639 4.30 20.25 -25.18
N LEU A 640 5.55 19.96 -24.79
CA LEU A 640 6.10 20.34 -23.48
C LEU A 640 5.99 21.85 -23.25
N LEU A 641 6.38 22.66 -24.23
CA LEU A 641 6.35 24.12 -24.12
C LEU A 641 4.92 24.67 -24.10
N ALA A 642 3.99 24.05 -24.83
CA ALA A 642 2.57 24.39 -24.75
C ALA A 642 2.00 24.10 -23.37
N TRP A 643 2.31 22.93 -22.79
CA TRP A 643 1.96 22.60 -21.41
C TRP A 643 2.57 23.61 -20.42
N ALA A 644 3.83 23.98 -20.59
CA ALA A 644 4.50 24.95 -19.72
C ALA A 644 3.76 26.32 -19.72
N ARG A 645 3.37 26.83 -20.89
CA ARG A 645 2.62 28.09 -20.99
C ARG A 645 1.23 28.06 -20.36
N GLU A 646 0.59 26.90 -20.34
CA GLU A 646 -0.73 26.74 -19.69
C GLU A 646 -0.59 26.51 -18.18
N THR A 647 0.52 25.93 -17.72
CA THR A 647 0.74 25.53 -16.32
C THR A 647 1.43 26.60 -15.49
N PHE A 648 2.24 27.44 -16.11
CA PHE A 648 3.00 28.52 -15.48
C PHE A 648 2.56 29.87 -16.02
N ASP A 649 2.38 30.84 -15.13
CA ASP A 649 2.04 32.20 -15.53
C ASP A 649 3.26 32.99 -16.04
N ALA A 650 3.01 34.18 -16.60
CA ALA A 650 4.06 35.04 -17.14
C ALA A 650 5.04 35.56 -16.07
N GLY A 651 4.62 35.63 -14.81
CA GLY A 651 5.48 35.99 -13.67
C GLY A 651 6.42 34.85 -13.30
N GLU A 652 5.90 33.62 -13.24
CA GLU A 652 6.68 32.40 -12.96
C GLU A 652 7.76 32.17 -14.04
N LEU A 653 7.44 32.39 -15.32
CA LEU A 653 8.39 32.24 -16.43
C LEU A 653 9.22 33.51 -16.71
N SER A 654 9.11 34.56 -15.91
CA SER A 654 9.76 35.86 -16.19
C SER A 654 11.29 35.82 -16.13
N ALA A 655 11.86 35.04 -15.22
CA ALA A 655 13.31 34.84 -15.05
C ALA A 655 13.59 33.41 -14.53
N VAL A 656 13.76 32.46 -15.45
CA VAL A 656 13.99 31.04 -15.11
C VAL A 656 15.48 30.77 -15.00
N ALA A 657 15.90 30.11 -13.91
CA ALA A 657 17.28 29.66 -13.78
C ALA A 657 17.55 28.43 -14.66
N ALA A 658 18.58 28.52 -15.50
CA ALA A 658 19.11 27.40 -16.26
C ALA A 658 20.41 26.90 -15.61
N VAL A 659 20.27 25.83 -14.83
CA VAL A 659 21.32 25.24 -14.00
C VAL A 659 21.71 23.84 -14.48
N THR A 660 20.82 23.18 -15.23
CA THR A 660 20.99 21.81 -15.68
C THR A 660 21.86 21.75 -16.93
N SER A 661 22.77 20.76 -17.03
CA SER A 661 23.59 20.56 -18.23
C SER A 661 22.70 20.29 -19.43
N VAL A 662 23.06 20.81 -20.60
CA VAL A 662 22.31 20.58 -21.85
C VAL A 662 22.33 19.12 -22.29
N CYS A 663 23.17 18.28 -21.68
CA CYS A 663 23.14 16.83 -21.84
C CYS A 663 21.98 16.15 -21.11
N PHE A 664 21.20 16.88 -20.31
CA PHE A 664 19.97 16.41 -19.68
C PHE A 664 18.77 17.22 -20.17
N ASP A 665 17.62 16.55 -20.27
CA ASP A 665 16.38 17.05 -20.85
C ASP A 665 15.65 18.10 -19.99
N LEU A 666 15.91 18.19 -18.68
CA LEU A 666 15.43 19.29 -17.84
C LEU A 666 15.86 20.67 -18.38
N SER A 667 17.04 20.74 -19.00
CA SER A 667 17.55 21.98 -19.62
C SER A 667 16.66 22.50 -20.75
N VAL A 668 15.89 21.62 -21.42
CA VAL A 668 14.99 21.99 -22.51
C VAL A 668 13.86 22.87 -21.96
N PHE A 669 13.31 22.53 -20.79
CA PHE A 669 12.34 23.37 -20.11
C PHE A 669 12.97 24.70 -19.66
N GLU A 670 14.11 24.62 -18.95
CA GLU A 670 14.81 25.79 -18.40
C GLU A 670 15.15 26.84 -19.46
N LEU A 671 15.57 26.40 -20.65
CA LEU A 671 15.93 27.29 -21.74
C LEU A 671 14.71 27.76 -22.53
N PHE A 672 13.84 26.83 -22.97
CA PHE A 672 12.88 27.17 -24.03
C PHE A 672 11.49 27.53 -23.51
N ALA A 673 11.10 27.17 -22.29
CA ALA A 673 9.85 27.64 -21.68
C ALA A 673 9.82 29.18 -21.52
N PRO A 674 10.83 29.83 -20.91
CA PRO A 674 10.86 31.30 -20.84
C PRO A 674 11.02 31.95 -22.21
N LEU A 675 11.89 31.42 -23.08
CA LEU A 675 12.18 32.00 -24.40
C LEU A 675 11.00 31.96 -25.36
N THR A 676 10.10 30.98 -25.24
CA THR A 676 8.87 30.93 -26.04
C THR A 676 7.69 31.65 -25.40
N SER A 677 7.88 32.24 -24.22
CA SER A 677 6.85 32.95 -23.45
C SER A 677 7.15 34.44 -23.26
N GLY A 678 8.30 34.93 -23.73
CA GLY A 678 8.72 36.33 -23.58
C GLY A 678 9.34 36.65 -22.21
N GLY A 679 9.71 35.61 -21.46
CA GLY A 679 10.49 35.69 -20.22
C GLY A 679 12.00 35.71 -20.49
N SER A 680 12.81 35.40 -19.48
CA SER A 680 14.28 35.38 -19.61
C SER A 680 14.90 34.14 -18.97
N VAL A 681 16.04 33.74 -19.52
CA VAL A 681 16.89 32.67 -19.00
C VAL A 681 18.05 33.29 -18.21
N VAL A 682 18.24 32.86 -16.97
CA VAL A 682 19.40 33.21 -16.15
C VAL A 682 20.33 32.01 -16.12
N LEU A 683 21.46 32.09 -16.82
CA LEU A 683 22.47 31.04 -16.85
C LEU A 683 23.24 31.04 -15.51
N VAL A 684 23.32 29.87 -14.88
CA VAL A 684 24.05 29.65 -13.62
C VAL A 684 24.96 28.43 -13.82
N GLY A 685 26.20 28.42 -13.32
CA GLY A 685 27.17 27.36 -13.60
C GLY A 685 26.78 25.97 -13.08
N ASN A 686 26.08 25.91 -11.95
CA ASN A 686 25.39 24.72 -11.45
C ASN A 686 24.35 25.12 -10.41
N ALA A 687 23.57 24.16 -9.93
CA ALA A 687 22.52 24.44 -8.95
C ALA A 687 23.05 25.09 -7.67
N LEU A 688 24.22 24.70 -7.15
CA LEU A 688 24.78 25.25 -5.90
C LEU A 688 25.18 26.73 -5.99
N GLU A 689 25.50 27.19 -7.20
CA GLU A 689 25.83 28.60 -7.45
C GLU A 689 24.60 29.52 -7.43
N LEU A 690 23.37 28.98 -7.44
CA LEU A 690 22.13 29.77 -7.40
C LEU A 690 22.10 30.74 -6.22
N ALA A 691 22.55 30.32 -5.04
CA ALA A 691 22.55 31.17 -3.84
C ALA A 691 23.42 32.43 -3.99
N SER A 692 24.37 32.44 -4.94
CA SER A 692 25.27 33.56 -5.22
C SER A 692 24.78 34.48 -6.34
N VAL A 693 23.66 34.15 -6.99
CA VAL A 693 23.10 34.93 -8.10
C VAL A 693 22.49 36.23 -7.56
N SER A 694 23.01 37.36 -8.04
CA SER A 694 22.62 38.71 -7.58
C SER A 694 21.38 39.29 -8.25
N VAL A 695 20.87 38.62 -9.29
CA VAL A 695 19.67 39.03 -10.03
C VAL A 695 18.45 38.23 -9.57
N PRO A 696 17.24 38.82 -9.64
CA PRO A 696 16.04 38.08 -9.31
C PRO A 696 15.82 36.89 -10.25
N VAL A 697 15.39 35.76 -9.67
CA VAL A 697 14.99 34.54 -10.37
C VAL A 697 13.57 34.23 -9.92
N SER A 698 12.64 33.98 -10.84
CA SER A 698 11.24 33.65 -10.51
C SER A 698 11.03 32.15 -10.29
N LEU A 699 11.72 31.32 -11.07
CA LEU A 699 11.55 29.87 -11.06
C LEU A 699 12.89 29.14 -11.06
N VAL A 700 13.00 28.14 -10.18
CA VAL A 700 14.11 27.18 -10.15
C VAL A 700 13.59 25.79 -10.52
N ASN A 701 14.29 25.13 -11.43
CA ASN A 701 14.03 23.76 -11.86
C ASN A 701 15.27 22.92 -11.58
N ALA A 702 15.16 21.88 -10.75
CA ALA A 702 16.32 21.07 -10.35
C ALA A 702 15.90 19.70 -9.81
N VAL A 703 16.88 18.80 -9.63
CA VAL A 703 16.67 17.55 -8.89
C VAL A 703 16.52 17.81 -7.39
N PRO A 704 15.72 17.01 -6.65
CA PRO A 704 15.51 17.21 -5.22
C PRO A 704 16.78 17.25 -4.36
N SER A 705 17.80 16.45 -4.68
CA SER A 705 19.09 16.49 -3.98
C SER A 705 19.76 17.87 -4.05
N ALA A 706 19.82 18.47 -5.23
CA ALA A 706 20.37 19.81 -5.43
C ALA A 706 19.54 20.89 -4.72
N VAL A 707 18.21 20.74 -4.72
CA VAL A 707 17.32 21.63 -3.96
C VAL A 707 17.57 21.51 -2.46
N ALA A 708 17.74 20.30 -1.93
CA ALA A 708 18.04 20.08 -0.52
C ALA A 708 19.35 20.74 -0.09
N GLU A 709 20.39 20.69 -0.93
CA GLU A 709 21.66 21.37 -0.70
C GLU A 709 21.51 22.90 -0.71
N LEU A 710 20.74 23.46 -1.65
CA LEU A 710 20.44 24.90 -1.69
C LEU A 710 19.73 25.40 -0.42
N VAL A 711 18.75 24.62 0.04
CA VAL A 711 18.02 24.92 1.27
C VAL A 711 18.93 24.79 2.49
N ALA A 712 19.95 23.92 2.47
CA ALA A 712 20.95 23.82 3.53
C ALA A 712 21.99 24.96 3.50
N GLY A 713 22.35 25.46 2.31
CA GLY A 713 23.41 26.43 2.06
C GLY A 713 23.06 27.91 2.26
N GLY A 714 21.81 28.25 2.60
CA GLY A 714 21.42 29.63 2.91
C GLY A 714 20.36 30.26 1.98
N GLY A 715 19.71 29.48 1.13
CA GLY A 715 18.47 29.89 0.44
C GLY A 715 18.62 30.20 -1.05
N PHE A 716 17.52 30.62 -1.66
CA PHE A 716 17.41 30.92 -3.08
C PHE A 716 17.79 32.37 -3.40
N PRO A 717 18.11 32.69 -4.68
CA PRO A 717 18.12 34.07 -5.15
C PRO A 717 16.80 34.78 -4.82
N ALA A 718 16.86 36.11 -4.75
CA ALA A 718 15.66 36.91 -4.50
C ALA A 718 14.59 36.66 -5.59
N GLY A 719 13.31 36.63 -5.20
CA GLY A 719 12.19 36.54 -6.13
C GLY A 719 11.73 35.14 -6.50
N VAL A 720 12.38 34.07 -5.99
CA VAL A 720 11.97 32.68 -6.31
C VAL A 720 10.62 32.38 -5.69
N GLY A 721 9.59 32.40 -6.53
CA GLY A 721 8.22 32.06 -6.16
C GLY A 721 7.88 30.59 -6.43
N THR A 722 8.56 29.97 -7.40
CA THR A 722 8.23 28.62 -7.87
C THR A 722 9.46 27.72 -7.92
N VAL A 723 9.34 26.52 -7.36
CA VAL A 723 10.37 25.48 -7.42
C VAL A 723 9.79 24.21 -8.04
N CYS A 724 10.38 23.75 -9.13
CA CYS A 724 10.07 22.47 -9.77
C CYS A 724 11.15 21.45 -9.40
N MET A 725 10.73 20.30 -8.89
CA MET A 725 11.59 19.17 -8.55
C MET A 725 11.25 17.99 -9.44
N ALA A 726 12.27 17.35 -10.02
CA ALA A 726 12.09 16.18 -10.89
C ALA A 726 13.29 15.22 -10.83
N GLY A 727 13.06 13.97 -11.22
CA GLY A 727 14.12 12.98 -11.45
C GLY A 727 14.54 12.14 -10.24
N GLU A 728 14.15 12.49 -9.02
CA GLU A 728 14.46 11.72 -7.80
C GLU A 728 13.26 11.73 -6.83
N PRO A 729 13.11 10.69 -5.97
CA PRO A 729 12.22 10.78 -4.81
C PRO A 729 12.77 11.77 -3.77
N PHE A 730 11.88 12.38 -2.97
CA PHE A 730 12.27 13.29 -1.90
C PHE A 730 11.36 13.15 -0.68
N ALA A 731 11.87 13.60 0.46
CA ALA A 731 11.13 13.56 1.72
C ALA A 731 10.24 14.80 1.89
N ALA A 732 9.07 14.63 2.50
CA ALA A 732 8.08 15.70 2.68
C ALA A 732 8.65 16.91 3.46
N GLU A 733 9.66 16.72 4.34
CA GLU A 733 10.29 17.82 5.07
C GLU A 733 10.96 18.85 4.16
N LEU A 734 11.43 18.44 2.97
CA LEU A 734 12.03 19.36 2.01
C LEU A 734 11.03 20.42 1.56
N VAL A 735 9.78 20.02 1.29
CA VAL A 735 8.69 20.92 0.89
C VAL A 735 8.43 21.95 1.99
N GLY A 736 8.34 21.50 3.26
CA GLY A 736 8.16 22.40 4.41
C GLY A 736 9.27 23.44 4.53
N ARG A 737 10.53 23.04 4.29
CA ARG A 737 11.67 23.98 4.30
C ARG A 737 11.62 24.99 3.16
N LEU A 738 11.21 24.57 1.95
CA LEU A 738 11.01 25.47 0.81
C LEU A 738 9.97 26.55 1.11
N ARG A 739 8.83 26.16 1.68
CA ARG A 739 7.79 27.10 2.10
C ARG A 739 8.29 28.08 3.15
N GLY A 740 9.08 27.62 4.12
CA GLY A 740 9.73 28.46 5.13
C GLY A 740 10.68 29.51 4.55
N LEU A 741 11.20 29.29 3.34
CA LEU A 741 12.02 30.26 2.59
C LEU A 741 11.20 31.22 1.71
N GLY A 742 9.86 31.15 1.76
CA GLY A 742 8.96 32.01 1.00
C GLY A 742 8.61 31.50 -0.40
N VAL A 743 8.92 30.24 -0.72
CA VAL A 743 8.53 29.63 -2.01
C VAL A 743 7.01 29.44 -2.05
N GLY A 744 6.35 30.16 -2.94
CA GLY A 744 4.89 30.21 -3.11
C GLY A 744 4.29 29.03 -3.87
N ARG A 745 5.09 28.27 -4.62
CA ARG A 745 4.64 27.07 -5.34
C ARG A 745 5.75 26.02 -5.45
N VAL A 746 5.43 24.77 -5.12
CA VAL A 746 6.37 23.64 -5.24
C VAL A 746 5.71 22.55 -6.07
N LEU A 747 6.34 22.14 -7.16
CA LEU A 747 5.85 21.09 -8.05
C LEU A 747 6.78 19.87 -8.01
N ASN A 748 6.17 18.69 -7.88
CA ASN A 748 6.81 17.41 -8.18
C ASN A 748 6.48 17.03 -9.62
N LEU A 749 7.49 17.00 -10.49
CA LEU A 749 7.36 16.64 -11.89
C LEU A 749 8.08 15.32 -12.16
N TYR A 750 7.51 14.50 -13.04
CA TYR A 750 8.07 13.22 -13.41
C TYR A 750 7.93 12.98 -14.91
N GLY A 751 8.99 12.47 -15.53
CA GLY A 751 9.00 11.98 -16.89
C GLY A 751 10.35 11.38 -17.23
N PRO A 752 10.42 10.22 -17.89
CA PRO A 752 11.67 9.75 -18.49
C PRO A 752 12.00 10.55 -19.75
N SER A 753 13.28 10.55 -20.15
CA SER A 753 13.73 11.29 -21.34
C SER A 753 13.04 10.88 -22.63
N GLU A 754 12.64 9.61 -22.74
CA GLU A 754 11.86 9.04 -23.84
C GLU A 754 10.48 9.70 -24.00
N THR A 755 10.01 10.45 -22.99
CA THR A 755 8.72 11.15 -23.01
C THR A 755 8.84 12.67 -23.04
N THR A 756 10.04 13.20 -23.33
CA THR A 756 10.31 14.65 -23.41
C THR A 756 10.17 15.37 -22.07
N THR A 757 11.15 15.17 -21.17
CA THR A 757 11.31 15.89 -19.89
C THR A 757 10.24 15.55 -18.84
N TYR A 758 8.96 15.93 -19.03
CA TYR A 758 7.89 15.74 -18.05
C TYR A 758 6.64 15.12 -18.67
N SER A 759 6.10 14.10 -18.01
CA SER A 759 4.85 13.40 -18.38
C SER A 759 3.74 13.61 -17.35
N THR A 760 4.07 13.72 -16.07
CA THR A 760 3.12 13.92 -14.98
C THR A 760 3.64 14.97 -14.01
N GLY A 761 2.74 15.69 -13.34
CA GLY A 761 3.11 16.68 -12.34
C GLY A 761 2.04 16.82 -11.26
N ALA A 762 2.47 17.12 -10.04
CA ALA A 762 1.61 17.42 -8.92
C ALA A 762 2.12 18.66 -8.18
N GLU A 763 1.21 19.56 -7.83
CA GLU A 763 1.52 20.67 -6.92
C GLU A 763 1.43 20.17 -5.47
N LEU A 764 2.46 20.47 -4.67
CA LEU A 764 2.57 20.01 -3.30
C LEU A 764 2.00 21.07 -2.35
N GLY A 765 0.91 20.72 -1.67
CA GLY A 765 0.22 21.54 -0.68
C GLY A 765 0.83 21.45 0.72
N GLU A 766 0.25 22.17 1.68
CA GLU A 766 0.58 21.97 3.10
C GLU A 766 0.17 20.57 3.55
N GLY A 767 1.13 19.77 4.03
CA GLY A 767 0.86 18.43 4.55
C GLY A 767 0.70 17.33 3.50
N THR A 768 1.06 17.57 2.23
CA THR A 768 1.18 16.49 1.22
C THR A 768 2.32 15.55 1.65
N GLN A 769 1.97 14.32 2.03
CA GLN A 769 2.92 13.24 2.32
C GLN A 769 3.48 12.63 1.04
#